data_AF-A0A3L7MR90-F1
#
_entry.id   AF-A0A3L7MR90-F1
#
_cell.length_a   1.000
_cell.length_b   1.000
_cell.length_c   1.000
_cell.angle_alpha   90.00
_cell.angle_beta   90.00
_cell.angle_gamma   90.00
#
_symmetry.space_group_name_H-M   'P 1'
#
loop_
_entity.id
_entity.type
_entity.pdbx_description
1 polymer ?
#
loop_
_entity_poly.entity_id
_entity_poly.type
_entity_poly.pdbx_seq_one_letter_code
_entity_poly.pdbx_strand_id
1 'polypeptide(L)'
;MLSIKAFLLLGLLFQQAEADKLIWKEAAEIGLENQGWKETLSPYDRLPKSVEKIVRPPVWSLSRNSAGLACRFITDSSEIHAQWTLTSPNLAMPHMPATGVSGLDLYARDDKGAWKWVANGRPSAVTNKAALATGLPMGKREYLLYLPLYNGVKEVKIGVSKGAMLEKAPPRAAHLAQPIIYYGTSIAQGGCASRPGMAHTNILHRMLDRPVINLGFSGNGTLDPEFVPLFAEIDASVYVLDCLPNLDAKRITERLEPFVIALRKAKPLTPILLVEDRTYTNASILTGVRQKNESNRKAHAEAVQRLKDRGVTGLFVQPGEPLMGDDGEATVDSSHPTDLGFMRQAQVMLPTLKPLLPTPAAARPAIEGYFDKLSYLPGEKVSLRVSSTAASFGFEVARLGAKREVVLTKTDLVCSEQMIPDNASSHGCNWKESFGFEIPKEWRTGYYNTTLSVKNKEGKVLTSEAFFVVRNANPGKDSKILIQLSTNTYNAYCNWGGYSLYSFHGKYKVQGRRVSFERPMAGQFRSWEYPFIKWAEEAGFVFDYAINSDLEHHHEILKNYKLVLSVGHDEYWSTPMRDNLEKYISDGGNVAFFSGNTCCWQVRSEDSGKALVCYKQAFRDDPLFEKGDPKLISSLWSHHLLKRPENTLTGVGFLWGGYHRSHGQFMDGSAAFTVHRPEHWIFQNTNMKKDSTFGGKDTIVGYECDGCELIWKEGLPFPTFSDGTPKNFSILATAPARWHPDDCEWYERWEKGRTGNAVIGTYSNNGTVITVGTTDWAHGLAGKDPSTMSITRNIIEKLMK
;
A
#
# COMPACT_ATOMS: atom_id res chain seq x y z
N MET A 1 50.28 30.23 61.20
CA MET A 1 50.39 29.62 59.85
C MET A 1 49.71 28.24 59.69
N LEU A 2 49.01 27.68 60.70
CA LEU A 2 48.34 26.36 60.60
C LEU A 2 46.86 26.38 60.16
N SER A 3 46.22 27.55 60.00
CA SER A 3 44.76 27.62 59.75
C SER A 3 44.35 27.71 58.27
N ILE A 4 45.23 28.20 57.38
CA ILE A 4 44.90 28.41 55.96
C ILE A 4 45.14 27.15 55.10
N LYS A 5 46.17 26.35 55.43
CA LYS A 5 46.42 25.06 54.74
C LYS A 5 45.36 24.00 55.04
N ALA A 6 44.75 24.01 56.23
CA ALA A 6 43.67 23.09 56.58
C ALA A 6 42.36 23.40 55.85
N PHE A 7 42.04 24.69 55.63
CA PHE A 7 40.86 25.10 54.85
C PHE A 7 41.02 24.83 53.35
N LEU A 8 42.22 25.01 52.79
CA LEU A 8 42.51 24.63 51.41
C LEU A 8 42.52 23.10 51.21
N LEU A 9 43.02 22.31 52.17
CA LEU A 9 42.94 20.86 52.11
C LEU A 9 41.50 20.35 52.28
N LEU A 10 40.69 20.93 53.17
CA LEU A 10 39.26 20.58 53.28
C LEU A 10 38.48 20.97 52.02
N GLY A 11 38.76 22.13 51.41
CA GLY A 11 38.12 22.53 50.15
C GLY A 11 38.48 21.62 48.97
N LEU A 12 39.73 21.17 48.89
CA LEU A 12 40.19 20.17 47.91
C LEU A 12 39.62 18.77 48.19
N LEU A 13 39.53 18.35 49.45
CA LEU A 13 38.91 17.07 49.84
C LEU A 13 37.39 17.06 49.62
N PHE A 14 36.69 18.19 49.78
CA PHE A 14 35.26 18.31 49.47
C PHE A 14 34.98 18.29 47.95
N GLN A 15 35.80 18.96 47.13
CA GLN A 15 35.69 18.87 45.66
C GLN A 15 36.07 17.47 45.14
N GLN A 16 37.03 16.79 45.77
CA GLN A 16 37.43 15.43 45.41
C GLN A 16 36.41 14.37 45.90
N ALA A 17 35.68 14.64 47.00
CA ALA A 17 34.57 13.80 47.47
C ALA A 17 33.26 13.98 46.67
N GLU A 18 33.05 15.14 46.02
CA GLU A 18 31.93 15.34 45.07
C GLU A 18 32.13 14.58 43.75
N ALA A 19 33.38 14.43 43.30
CA ALA A 19 33.71 13.69 42.07
C ALA A 19 33.42 12.18 42.16
N ASP A 20 33.28 11.63 43.37
CA ASP A 20 33.21 10.19 43.63
C ASP A 20 31.76 9.65 43.77
N LYS A 21 30.75 10.49 43.51
CA LYS A 21 29.31 10.16 43.66
C LYS A 21 28.58 9.82 42.36
N LEU A 22 29.15 10.14 41.20
CA LEU A 22 28.50 9.92 39.90
C LEU A 22 29.32 8.97 39.02
N ILE A 23 28.64 8.10 38.28
CA ILE A 23 29.23 7.39 37.14
C ILE A 23 28.90 8.14 35.86
N TRP A 24 29.88 8.27 34.96
CA TRP A 24 29.75 8.98 33.70
C TRP A 24 29.94 8.02 32.53
N LYS A 25 29.08 8.11 31.52
CA LYS A 25 29.19 7.32 30.30
C LYS A 25 28.90 8.16 29.07
N GLU A 26 29.63 7.92 27.97
CA GLU A 26 29.37 8.60 26.70
C GLU A 26 28.01 8.20 26.11
N ALA A 27 27.28 9.20 25.62
CA ALA A 27 26.01 8.99 24.92
C ALA A 27 26.19 8.10 23.69
N ALA A 28 27.30 8.26 22.96
CA ALA A 28 27.62 7.40 21.81
C ALA A 28 27.86 5.93 22.21
N GLU A 29 28.44 5.67 23.40
CA GLU A 29 28.64 4.32 23.92
C GLU A 29 27.36 3.68 24.46
N ILE A 30 26.42 4.49 24.98
CA ILE A 30 25.07 4.03 25.33
C ILE A 30 24.30 3.69 24.04
N GLY A 31 24.38 4.57 23.05
CA GLY A 31 23.78 4.41 21.72
C GLY A 31 22.90 5.59 21.37
N LEU A 32 23.14 6.15 20.19
CA LEU A 32 22.35 7.24 19.64
C LEU A 32 21.16 6.71 18.85
N GLU A 33 20.10 7.51 18.81
CA GLU A 33 18.89 7.34 18.02
C GLU A 33 18.83 8.46 16.95
N ASN A 34 17.98 8.26 15.93
CA ASN A 34 17.79 9.20 14.80
C ASN A 34 19.00 9.37 13.88
N GLN A 35 19.98 8.46 13.93
CA GLN A 35 21.08 8.39 12.97
C GLN A 35 20.64 7.68 11.67
N GLY A 36 21.03 8.22 10.52
CA GLY A 36 20.88 7.52 9.23
C GLY A 36 22.01 6.54 8.94
N TRP A 37 23.22 6.83 9.42
CA TRP A 37 24.44 6.08 9.09
C TRP A 37 25.33 5.90 10.31
N LYS A 38 26.08 4.79 10.33
CA LYS A 38 27.09 4.51 11.36
C LYS A 38 28.47 5.05 11.00
N GLU A 39 28.85 4.97 9.73
CA GLU A 39 30.16 5.38 9.22
C GLU A 39 30.24 6.89 8.98
N THR A 40 30.34 7.64 10.06
CA THR A 40 30.41 9.12 10.10
C THR A 40 31.82 9.59 10.49
N LEU A 41 32.14 10.88 10.33
CA LEU A 41 33.42 11.42 10.83
C LEU A 41 33.42 11.59 12.35
N SER A 42 32.28 12.01 12.90
CA SER A 42 31.95 12.00 14.32
C SER A 42 30.63 11.25 14.50
N PRO A 43 30.45 10.46 15.57
CA PRO A 43 29.18 9.77 15.84
C PRO A 43 27.98 10.73 15.95
N TYR A 44 28.24 12.03 16.16
CA TYR A 44 27.24 13.09 16.25
C TYR A 44 26.94 13.80 14.92
N ASP A 45 27.54 13.35 13.80
CA ASP A 45 27.24 13.88 12.47
C ASP A 45 26.02 13.19 11.85
N ARG A 46 25.36 13.89 10.92
CA ARG A 46 24.11 13.42 10.28
C ARG A 46 24.30 12.74 8.94
N LEU A 47 25.45 12.91 8.29
CA LEU A 47 25.78 12.31 6.98
C LEU A 47 26.98 11.37 7.07
N PRO A 48 27.06 10.33 6.21
CA PRO A 48 28.19 9.41 6.22
C PRO A 48 29.45 10.10 5.70
N LYS A 49 30.62 9.68 6.17
CA LYS A 49 31.91 10.27 5.75
C LYS A 49 32.20 10.11 4.24
N SER A 50 31.57 9.13 3.59
CA SER A 50 31.71 8.86 2.16
C SER A 50 31.24 10.01 1.25
N VAL A 51 30.35 10.89 1.73
CA VAL A 51 29.76 11.94 0.90
C VAL A 51 30.38 13.32 1.08
N GLU A 52 31.44 13.45 1.88
CA GLU A 52 32.13 14.73 2.13
C GLU A 52 32.49 15.49 0.84
N LYS A 53 32.92 14.77 -0.19
CA LYS A 53 33.31 15.34 -1.50
C LYS A 53 32.21 15.25 -2.56
N ILE A 54 31.03 14.76 -2.19
CA ILE A 54 29.88 14.55 -3.09
C ILE A 54 28.85 15.65 -2.87
N VAL A 55 28.46 15.91 -1.62
CA VAL A 55 27.50 16.97 -1.31
C VAL A 55 28.14 18.34 -1.38
N ARG A 56 27.32 19.38 -1.58
CA ARG A 56 27.80 20.77 -1.58
C ARG A 56 28.47 21.13 -0.24
N PRO A 57 29.55 21.94 -0.22
CA PRO A 57 30.24 22.30 1.03
C PRO A 57 29.35 22.88 2.15
N PRO A 58 28.34 23.73 1.86
CA PRO A 58 27.41 24.19 2.91
C PRO A 58 26.58 23.06 3.52
N VAL A 59 26.15 22.08 2.71
CA VAL A 59 25.40 20.90 3.19
C VAL A 59 26.29 20.05 4.10
N TRP A 60 27.53 19.80 3.68
CA TRP A 60 28.51 19.07 4.49
C TRP A 60 28.74 19.76 5.84
N SER A 61 29.01 21.07 5.82
CA SER A 61 29.23 21.84 7.05
C SER A 61 28.01 21.75 7.99
N LEU A 62 26.79 21.89 7.47
CA LEU A 62 25.56 21.79 8.25
C LEU A 62 25.28 20.37 8.75
N SER A 63 25.75 19.33 8.04
CA SER A 63 25.61 17.94 8.51
C SER A 63 26.48 17.61 9.74
N ARG A 64 27.47 18.47 10.04
CA ARG A 64 28.27 18.37 11.27
C ARG A 64 27.53 18.83 12.53
N ASN A 65 26.37 19.46 12.37
CA ASN A 65 25.46 19.76 13.48
C ASN A 65 24.64 18.52 13.86
N SER A 66 24.35 18.34 15.14
CA SER A 66 23.67 17.15 15.68
C SER A 66 22.13 17.22 15.67
N ALA A 67 21.53 18.04 14.80
CA ALA A 67 20.08 18.28 14.78
C ALA A 67 19.27 16.97 14.71
N GLY A 68 18.35 16.80 15.65
CA GLY A 68 17.47 15.62 15.71
C GLY A 68 18.10 14.37 16.32
N LEU A 69 19.43 14.30 16.48
CA LEU A 69 20.07 13.20 17.19
C LEU A 69 19.66 13.20 18.67
N ALA A 70 19.53 12.01 19.24
CA ALA A 70 19.19 11.84 20.64
C ALA A 70 19.86 10.61 21.24
N CYS A 71 19.99 10.56 22.56
CA CYS A 71 20.39 9.36 23.31
C CYS A 71 19.19 8.83 24.08
N ARG A 72 18.78 7.58 23.82
CA ARG A 72 17.65 6.92 24.49
C ARG A 72 18.15 5.83 25.43
N PHE A 73 17.86 5.97 26.72
CA PHE A 73 18.48 5.16 27.77
C PHE A 73 17.53 4.87 28.93
N ILE A 74 17.86 3.90 29.76
CA ILE A 74 17.14 3.58 30.99
C ILE A 74 18.07 3.78 32.18
N THR A 75 17.57 4.43 33.22
CA THR A 75 18.24 4.52 34.52
C THR A 75 17.21 4.46 35.65
N ASP A 76 17.65 3.98 36.81
CA ASP A 76 16.93 4.04 38.08
C ASP A 76 17.50 5.09 39.05
N SER A 77 18.40 5.95 38.56
CA SER A 77 19.03 6.99 39.35
C SER A 77 18.04 8.09 39.75
N SER A 78 18.22 8.62 40.96
CA SER A 78 17.49 9.77 41.48
C SER A 78 18.00 11.12 40.95
N GLU A 79 19.09 11.13 40.18
CA GLU A 79 19.63 12.32 39.53
C GLU A 79 20.24 12.00 38.16
N ILE A 80 20.13 12.95 37.24
CA ILE A 80 20.73 12.87 35.91
C ILE A 80 21.51 14.17 35.66
N HIS A 81 22.77 14.00 35.31
CA HIS A 81 23.71 15.05 34.96
C HIS A 81 24.15 14.89 33.50
N ALA A 82 24.60 15.98 32.89
CA ALA A 82 25.22 15.95 31.58
C ALA A 82 26.47 16.81 31.53
N GLN A 83 27.47 16.34 30.80
CA GLN A 83 28.64 17.10 30.38
C GLN A 83 28.75 17.01 28.87
N TRP A 84 28.86 18.13 28.17
CA TRP A 84 28.96 18.12 26.71
C TRP A 84 29.94 19.17 26.20
N THR A 85 30.61 18.83 25.10
CA THR A 85 31.58 19.69 24.42
C THR A 85 31.14 19.92 22.98
N LEU A 86 31.02 21.18 22.61
CA LEU A 86 30.60 21.65 21.30
C LEU A 86 31.79 21.83 20.36
N THR A 87 31.55 21.89 19.06
CA THR A 87 32.60 22.13 18.05
C THR A 87 32.77 23.61 17.71
N SER A 88 31.74 24.43 17.97
CA SER A 88 31.76 25.87 17.68
C SER A 88 31.53 26.71 18.94
N PRO A 89 32.25 27.84 19.11
CA PRO A 89 31.99 28.80 20.18
C PRO A 89 30.74 29.67 19.95
N ASN A 90 30.11 29.59 18.77
CA ASN A 90 28.86 30.30 18.48
C ASN A 90 27.70 29.58 19.14
N LEU A 91 27.38 29.99 20.38
CA LEU A 91 26.39 29.29 21.20
C LEU A 91 24.94 29.65 20.89
N ALA A 92 24.67 30.78 20.22
CA ALA A 92 23.33 31.30 19.92
C ALA A 92 23.29 31.98 18.54
N MET A 93 22.08 32.26 18.05
CA MET A 93 21.85 33.13 16.88
C MET A 93 21.00 34.33 17.30
N PRO A 94 20.99 35.45 16.56
CA PRO A 94 20.23 36.65 16.93
C PRO A 94 18.72 36.40 17.16
N HIS A 95 18.17 35.37 16.53
CA HIS A 95 16.75 35.01 16.53
C HIS A 95 16.52 33.60 17.10
N MET A 96 17.55 32.94 17.68
CA MET A 96 17.44 31.61 18.28
C MET A 96 18.29 31.51 19.55
N PRO A 97 17.70 31.14 20.71
CA PRO A 97 18.39 31.14 21.98
C PRO A 97 19.50 30.08 22.05
N ALA A 98 20.47 30.30 22.95
CA ALA A 98 21.61 29.42 23.09
C ALA A 98 21.23 27.97 23.41
N THR A 99 20.17 27.79 24.21
CA THR A 99 19.62 26.48 24.54
C THR A 99 19.19 25.71 23.30
N GLY A 100 18.55 26.35 22.32
CA GLY A 100 18.16 25.70 21.06
C GLY A 100 19.35 25.38 20.16
N VAL A 101 20.28 26.33 20.02
CA VAL A 101 21.44 26.19 19.12
C VAL A 101 22.43 25.14 19.64
N SER A 102 22.72 25.15 20.94
CA SER A 102 23.88 24.50 21.57
C SER A 102 23.56 23.70 22.84
N GLY A 103 22.30 23.67 23.27
CA GLY A 103 21.89 23.01 24.50
C GLY A 103 21.47 21.54 24.32
N LEU A 104 21.07 20.95 25.44
CA LEU A 104 20.51 19.60 25.53
C LEU A 104 19.06 19.67 26.02
N ASP A 105 18.26 18.63 25.75
CA ASP A 105 16.87 18.60 26.18
C ASP A 105 16.44 17.20 26.63
N LEU A 106 16.15 17.05 27.92
CA LEU A 106 15.87 15.78 28.57
C LEU A 106 14.36 15.56 28.71
N TYR A 107 13.92 14.40 28.23
CA TYR A 107 12.57 13.88 28.37
C TYR A 107 12.59 12.56 29.13
N ALA A 108 11.50 12.25 29.82
CA ALA A 108 11.26 10.98 30.47
C ALA A 108 9.91 10.40 30.07
N ARG A 109 9.83 9.08 30.03
CA ARG A 109 8.58 8.37 29.77
C ARG A 109 7.75 8.32 31.06
N ASP A 110 6.52 8.82 30.99
CA ASP A 110 5.57 8.73 32.09
C ASP A 110 4.92 7.34 32.16
N ASP A 111 4.13 7.11 33.20
CA ASP A 111 3.51 5.81 33.48
C ASP A 111 2.38 5.47 32.47
N LYS A 112 1.97 6.44 31.64
CA LYS A 112 1.05 6.24 30.50
C LYS A 112 1.81 5.98 29.19
N GLY A 113 3.14 5.88 29.24
CA GLY A 113 4.00 5.66 28.08
C GLY A 113 4.28 6.91 27.24
N ALA A 114 3.86 8.10 27.69
CA ALA A 114 4.06 9.35 26.96
C ALA A 114 5.37 10.03 27.36
N TRP A 115 6.04 10.66 26.39
CA TRP A 115 7.24 11.45 26.65
C TRP A 115 6.89 12.80 27.28
N LYS A 116 7.46 13.09 28.45
CA LYS A 116 7.30 14.35 29.19
C LYS A 116 8.62 15.06 29.30
N TRP A 117 8.59 16.38 29.15
CA TRP A 117 9.76 17.21 29.35
C TRP A 117 10.20 17.17 30.82
N VAL A 118 11.50 17.11 31.08
CA VAL A 118 12.08 17.07 32.42
C VAL A 118 12.96 18.29 32.66
N ALA A 119 13.94 18.51 31.78
CA ALA A 119 14.96 19.54 31.97
C ALA A 119 15.65 19.90 30.66
N ASN A 120 16.38 21.02 30.66
CA ASN A 120 17.27 21.39 29.56
C ASN A 120 18.70 21.67 30.05
N GLY A 121 19.68 21.31 29.23
CA GLY A 121 21.08 21.68 29.40
C GLY A 121 21.32 23.04 28.76
N ARG A 122 21.62 24.05 29.57
CA ARG A 122 21.78 25.44 29.12
C ARG A 122 23.26 25.74 28.87
N PRO A 123 23.70 25.97 27.62
CA PRO A 123 25.10 26.18 27.32
C PRO A 123 25.53 27.60 27.69
N SER A 124 26.72 27.73 28.26
CA SER A 124 27.38 29.02 28.53
C SER A 124 28.82 29.06 28.02
N ALA A 125 29.38 27.92 27.61
CA ALA A 125 30.72 27.80 27.04
C ALA A 125 30.76 26.67 25.99
N VAL A 126 31.92 26.45 25.37
CA VAL A 126 32.13 25.31 24.46
C VAL A 126 32.02 23.97 25.21
N THR A 127 32.56 23.88 26.43
CA THR A 127 32.39 22.73 27.33
C THR A 127 31.50 23.10 28.49
N ASN A 128 30.45 22.31 28.71
CA ASN A 128 29.43 22.57 29.71
C ASN A 128 29.26 21.34 30.62
N LYS A 129 28.87 21.56 31.87
CA LYS A 129 28.49 20.53 32.84
C LYS A 129 27.31 21.03 33.66
N ALA A 130 26.26 20.22 33.76
CA ALA A 130 25.03 20.60 34.48
C ALA A 130 24.36 19.38 35.13
N ALA A 131 23.80 19.59 36.32
CA ALA A 131 22.76 18.72 36.86
C ALA A 131 21.47 19.03 36.09
N LEU A 132 20.97 18.06 35.32
CA LEU A 132 19.74 18.26 34.54
C LEU A 132 18.52 18.05 35.43
N ALA A 133 18.51 16.99 36.24
CA ALA A 133 17.43 16.69 37.17
C ALA A 133 17.96 16.05 38.45
N THR A 134 17.36 16.41 39.59
CA THR A 134 17.63 15.82 40.91
C THR A 134 16.30 15.51 41.59
N GLY A 135 16.29 14.56 42.53
CA GLY A 135 15.06 14.15 43.23
C GLY A 135 14.09 13.37 42.34
N LEU A 136 14.59 12.67 41.32
CA LEU A 136 13.78 11.79 40.48
C LEU A 136 13.22 10.63 41.32
N PRO A 137 11.96 10.20 41.10
CA PRO A 137 11.37 9.07 41.80
C PRO A 137 12.20 7.80 41.62
N MET A 138 12.30 6.99 42.68
CA MET A 138 12.98 5.70 42.62
C MET A 138 12.32 4.76 41.62
N GLY A 139 13.14 3.99 40.90
CA GLY A 139 12.68 2.96 39.95
C GLY A 139 13.15 3.22 38.52
N LYS A 140 13.13 2.17 37.70
CA LYS A 140 13.61 2.22 36.31
C LYS A 140 12.69 3.11 35.46
N ARG A 141 13.28 4.07 34.75
CA ARG A 141 12.55 4.91 33.78
C ARG A 141 13.33 5.08 32.50
N GLU A 142 12.61 5.15 31.40
CA GLU A 142 13.16 5.43 30.08
C GLU A 142 13.27 6.94 29.87
N TYR A 143 14.44 7.38 29.39
CA TYR A 143 14.78 8.77 29.12
C TYR A 143 15.24 8.96 27.68
N LEU A 144 15.05 10.18 27.19
CA LEU A 144 15.44 10.61 25.86
C LEU A 144 16.11 11.99 25.95
N LEU A 145 17.38 12.07 25.61
CA LEU A 145 18.18 13.30 25.64
C LEU A 145 18.46 13.77 24.22
N TYR A 146 17.82 14.86 23.79
CA TYR A 146 18.09 15.49 22.48
C TYR A 146 19.36 16.33 22.50
N LEU A 147 20.05 16.33 21.36
CA LEU A 147 21.31 17.04 21.13
C LEU A 147 21.10 18.39 20.42
N PRO A 148 22.12 19.29 20.41
CA PRO A 148 22.05 20.61 19.79
C PRO A 148 21.55 20.62 18.34
N LEU A 149 20.81 21.67 17.95
CA LEU A 149 20.23 21.81 16.60
C LEU A 149 21.16 22.52 15.60
N TYR A 150 21.94 23.49 16.04
CA TYR A 150 22.72 24.39 15.17
C TYR A 150 24.21 24.47 15.54
N ASN A 151 24.70 23.52 16.32
CA ASN A 151 26.10 23.38 16.66
C ASN A 151 26.49 21.90 16.58
N GLY A 152 27.76 21.64 16.29
CA GLY A 152 28.30 20.28 16.31
C GLY A 152 28.69 19.87 17.72
N VAL A 153 28.79 18.56 17.91
CA VAL A 153 29.09 17.95 19.20
C VAL A 153 30.34 17.09 19.07
N LYS A 154 31.29 17.31 19.99
CA LYS A 154 32.48 16.48 20.15
C LYS A 154 32.25 15.35 21.15
N GLU A 155 31.55 15.65 22.25
CA GLU A 155 31.42 14.74 23.39
C GLU A 155 30.11 15.03 24.14
N VAL A 156 29.42 13.98 24.64
CA VAL A 156 28.25 14.10 25.54
C VAL A 156 28.27 12.95 26.54
N LYS A 157 28.63 13.24 27.80
CA LYS A 157 28.58 12.28 28.91
C LYS A 157 27.29 12.45 29.70
N ILE A 158 26.64 11.33 29.99
CA ILE A 158 25.50 11.25 30.92
C ILE A 158 26.03 10.76 32.26
N GLY A 159 25.75 11.53 33.31
CA GLY A 159 26.13 11.23 34.69
C GLY A 159 24.93 10.78 35.50
N VAL A 160 25.06 9.68 36.24
CA VAL A 160 24.03 9.19 37.18
C VAL A 160 24.66 8.81 38.51
N SER A 161 23.89 8.69 39.59
CA SER A 161 24.40 8.29 40.90
C SER A 161 25.21 6.98 40.83
N LYS A 162 26.30 6.91 41.59
CA LYS A 162 27.14 5.71 41.72
C LYS A 162 26.31 4.54 42.25
N GLY A 163 26.36 3.42 41.54
CA GLY A 163 25.56 2.23 41.83
C GLY A 163 24.19 2.20 41.13
N ALA A 164 23.75 3.29 40.50
CA ALA A 164 22.56 3.29 39.65
C ALA A 164 22.86 2.63 38.30
N MET A 165 21.82 2.08 37.68
CA MET A 165 21.86 1.50 36.34
C MET A 165 21.88 2.60 35.29
N LEU A 166 22.67 2.44 34.23
CA LEU A 166 22.63 3.30 33.04
C LEU A 166 22.87 2.46 31.78
N GLU A 167 21.78 2.15 31.08
CA GLU A 167 21.78 1.21 29.96
C GLU A 167 21.08 1.77 28.73
N LYS A 168 21.39 1.21 27.56
CA LYS A 168 20.68 1.54 26.32
C LYS A 168 19.22 1.13 26.45
N ALA A 169 18.30 1.97 25.95
CA ALA A 169 16.90 1.59 25.89
C ALA A 169 16.68 0.39 24.94
N PRO A 170 15.73 -0.52 25.24
CA PRO A 170 15.39 -1.65 24.39
C PRO A 170 15.06 -1.21 22.95
N PRO A 171 15.35 -2.04 21.94
CA PRO A 171 14.91 -1.78 20.58
C PRO A 171 13.41 -1.49 20.52
N ARG A 172 13.01 -0.58 19.62
CA ARG A 172 11.59 -0.32 19.36
C ARG A 172 10.93 -1.58 18.78
N ALA A 173 9.62 -1.73 19.00
CA ALA A 173 8.84 -2.76 18.33
C ALA A 173 9.05 -2.67 16.81
N ALA A 174 9.05 -3.80 16.10
CA ALA A 174 9.43 -3.85 14.68
C ALA A 174 8.67 -2.84 13.81
N HIS A 175 7.37 -2.68 14.03
CA HIS A 175 6.56 -1.71 13.30
C HIS A 175 6.97 -0.25 13.55
N LEU A 176 7.57 0.08 14.70
CA LEU A 176 8.08 1.42 15.06
C LEU A 176 9.58 1.62 14.78
N ALA A 177 10.29 0.59 14.32
CA ALA A 177 11.74 0.64 14.16
C ALA A 177 12.18 1.40 12.90
N GLN A 178 11.43 1.27 11.79
CA GLN A 178 11.74 1.95 10.53
C GLN A 178 11.64 3.49 10.71
N PRO A 179 12.68 4.27 10.38
CA PRO A 179 12.68 5.72 10.58
C PRO A 179 11.78 6.45 9.59
N ILE A 180 11.45 7.70 9.91
CA ILE A 180 11.02 8.70 8.93
C ILE A 180 12.27 9.46 8.49
N ILE A 181 12.48 9.61 7.19
CA ILE A 181 13.51 10.52 6.66
C ILE A 181 12.84 11.86 6.39
N TYR A 182 13.28 12.90 7.09
CA TYR A 182 12.76 14.26 6.95
C TYR A 182 13.82 15.15 6.31
N TYR A 183 13.70 15.40 5.01
CA TYR A 183 14.62 16.24 4.26
C TYR A 183 14.03 17.63 4.04
N GLY A 184 14.76 18.66 4.43
CA GLY A 184 14.22 20.01 4.37
C GLY A 184 15.19 21.12 4.70
N THR A 185 14.63 22.24 5.12
CA THR A 185 15.31 23.54 5.20
C THR A 185 15.84 23.86 6.60
N SER A 186 16.05 25.15 6.90
CA SER A 186 16.35 25.67 8.24
C SER A 186 15.27 25.33 9.27
N ILE A 187 14.02 25.27 8.84
CA ILE A 187 12.86 24.94 9.69
C ILE A 187 12.96 23.49 10.15
N ALA A 188 13.21 22.57 9.22
CA ALA A 188 13.46 21.16 9.52
C ALA A 188 14.65 21.00 10.48
N GLN A 189 15.75 21.73 10.27
CA GLN A 189 16.89 21.69 11.17
C GLN A 189 16.56 22.19 12.59
N GLY A 190 15.50 22.99 12.73
CA GLY A 190 14.98 23.46 14.02
C GLY A 190 15.12 24.97 14.25
N GLY A 191 15.35 25.77 13.22
CA GLY A 191 15.31 27.24 13.33
C GLY A 191 13.86 27.72 13.46
N CYS A 192 13.39 28.30 14.57
CA CYS A 192 14.12 28.78 15.76
C CYS A 192 13.52 28.28 17.07
N ALA A 193 13.62 26.96 17.27
CA ALA A 193 13.13 26.29 18.47
C ALA A 193 13.86 26.81 19.72
N SER A 194 13.14 26.98 20.83
CA SER A 194 13.73 27.50 22.06
C SER A 194 14.73 26.51 22.71
N ARG A 195 14.56 25.22 22.42
CA ARG A 195 15.35 24.08 22.90
C ARG A 195 15.24 22.90 21.92
N PRO A 196 16.21 21.97 21.90
CA PRO A 196 16.25 20.90 20.89
C PRO A 196 14.98 20.09 20.73
N GLY A 197 14.28 19.75 21.82
CA GLY A 197 13.06 18.96 21.78
C GLY A 197 11.86 19.66 21.14
N MET A 198 11.95 20.97 20.88
CA MET A 198 10.86 21.77 20.29
C MET A 198 10.94 21.91 18.77
N ALA A 199 12.00 21.44 18.11
CA ALA A 199 11.95 21.28 16.66
C ALA A 199 10.81 20.31 16.29
N HIS A 200 10.00 20.62 15.27
CA HIS A 200 8.83 19.80 14.94
C HIS A 200 9.18 18.35 14.58
N THR A 201 10.35 18.10 14.00
CA THR A 201 10.85 16.73 13.75
C THR A 201 10.99 15.93 15.04
N ASN A 202 11.40 16.59 16.13
CA ASN A 202 11.58 15.97 17.45
C ASN A 202 10.26 15.86 18.20
N ILE A 203 9.33 16.79 17.96
CA ILE A 203 7.94 16.65 18.42
C ILE A 203 7.28 15.43 17.75
N LEU A 204 7.42 15.30 16.43
CA LEU A 204 6.91 14.15 15.66
C LEU A 204 7.55 12.83 16.12
N HIS A 205 8.86 12.79 16.38
CA HIS A 205 9.56 11.63 16.95
C HIS A 205 8.86 11.14 18.23
N ARG A 206 8.50 12.04 19.14
CA ARG A 206 7.81 11.68 20.39
C ARG A 206 6.34 11.33 20.17
N MET A 207 5.62 12.08 19.33
CA MET A 207 4.19 11.84 19.05
C MET A 207 3.95 10.51 18.36
N LEU A 208 4.87 10.09 17.47
CA LEU A 208 4.80 8.85 16.72
C LEU A 208 5.54 7.68 17.39
N ASP A 209 6.29 7.97 18.46
CA ASP A 209 7.21 7.04 19.12
C ASP A 209 8.08 6.26 18.12
N ARG A 210 8.61 6.97 17.13
CA ARG A 210 9.34 6.43 15.98
C ARG A 210 10.55 7.30 15.64
N PRO A 211 11.71 6.72 15.26
CA PRO A 211 12.87 7.50 14.88
C PRO A 211 12.57 8.45 13.72
N VAL A 212 13.06 9.69 13.82
CA VAL A 212 12.96 10.71 12.77
C VAL A 212 14.36 11.19 12.45
N ILE A 213 14.88 10.81 11.28
CA ILE A 213 16.18 11.26 10.80
C ILE A 213 15.99 12.67 10.24
N ASN A 214 16.52 13.66 10.95
CA ASN A 214 16.43 15.06 10.59
C ASN A 214 17.56 15.44 9.61
N LEU A 215 17.22 15.53 8.33
CA LEU A 215 18.08 16.02 7.26
C LEU A 215 17.67 17.44 6.85
N GLY A 216 17.44 18.30 7.84
CA GLY A 216 17.28 19.74 7.63
C GLY A 216 18.62 20.44 7.43
N PHE A 217 18.72 21.24 6.37
CA PHE A 217 19.92 22.03 6.06
C PHE A 217 19.53 23.49 5.85
N SER A 218 19.88 24.35 6.80
CA SER A 218 19.60 25.78 6.75
C SER A 218 20.04 26.44 5.43
N GLY A 219 19.07 27.00 4.70
CA GLY A 219 19.28 27.63 3.39
C GLY A 219 19.69 26.68 2.26
N ASN A 220 19.74 25.37 2.51
CA ASN A 220 20.38 24.40 1.62
C ASN A 220 19.57 23.11 1.40
N GLY A 221 18.34 23.02 1.90
CA GLY A 221 17.44 21.92 1.56
C GLY A 221 16.83 22.10 0.18
N THR A 222 17.53 21.71 -0.89
CA THR A 222 17.21 22.11 -2.27
C THR A 222 16.95 20.97 -3.24
N LEU A 223 16.57 19.79 -2.77
CA LEU A 223 16.30 18.60 -3.61
C LEU A 223 17.52 18.24 -4.47
N ASP A 224 18.69 18.20 -3.84
CA ASP A 224 19.93 17.89 -4.53
C ASP A 224 19.99 16.38 -4.88
N PRO A 225 20.25 15.99 -6.14
CA PRO A 225 20.09 14.62 -6.61
C PRO A 225 21.00 13.61 -5.90
N GLU A 226 22.13 14.04 -5.33
CA GLU A 226 23.05 13.20 -4.55
C GLU A 226 22.42 12.61 -3.28
N PHE A 227 21.27 13.13 -2.81
CA PHE A 227 20.53 12.55 -1.69
C PHE A 227 19.73 11.29 -2.07
N VAL A 228 19.42 11.05 -3.34
CA VAL A 228 18.62 9.89 -3.74
C VAL A 228 19.33 8.56 -3.41
N PRO A 229 20.62 8.37 -3.77
CA PRO A 229 21.36 7.16 -3.36
C PRO A 229 21.44 7.01 -1.84
N LEU A 230 21.65 8.11 -1.12
CA LEU A 230 21.70 8.11 0.35
C LEU A 230 20.38 7.65 0.98
N PHE A 231 19.26 8.15 0.47
CA PHE A 231 17.93 7.72 0.91
C PHE A 231 17.73 6.24 0.61
N ALA A 232 18.25 5.75 -0.52
CA ALA A 232 18.12 4.36 -0.92
C ALA A 232 18.82 3.37 0.04
N GLU A 233 19.87 3.81 0.75
CA GLU A 233 20.59 2.99 1.74
C GLU A 233 19.76 2.73 3.01
N ILE A 234 18.78 3.57 3.30
CA ILE A 234 17.99 3.49 4.53
C ILE A 234 16.64 2.83 4.25
N ASP A 235 16.23 1.91 5.11
CA ASP A 235 14.90 1.32 5.08
C ASP A 235 13.89 2.23 5.80
N ALA A 236 13.55 3.34 5.14
CA ALA A 236 12.63 4.33 5.69
C ALA A 236 11.16 3.87 5.58
N SER A 237 10.37 4.23 6.59
CA SER A 237 8.92 4.09 6.57
C SER A 237 8.24 5.12 5.66
N VAL A 238 8.75 6.35 5.60
CA VAL A 238 8.26 7.46 4.77
C VAL A 238 9.43 8.40 4.46
N TYR A 239 9.46 8.95 3.24
CA TYR A 239 10.30 10.09 2.89
C TYR A 239 9.46 11.37 2.92
N VAL A 240 9.86 12.36 3.71
CA VAL A 240 9.22 13.69 3.76
C VAL A 240 10.12 14.70 3.06
N LEU A 241 9.60 15.35 2.02
CA LEU A 241 10.29 16.38 1.25
C LEU A 241 9.68 17.75 1.57
N ASP A 242 10.35 18.51 2.43
CA ASP A 242 9.94 19.83 2.96
C ASP A 242 11.00 20.89 2.62
N CYS A 243 11.19 21.11 1.32
CA CYS A 243 12.32 21.87 0.74
C CYS A 243 11.93 23.22 0.14
N LEU A 244 10.63 23.48 -0.05
CA LEU A 244 10.14 24.63 -0.81
C LEU A 244 10.62 25.99 -0.26
N PRO A 245 10.77 26.20 1.07
CA PRO A 245 11.28 27.49 1.58
C PRO A 245 12.70 27.86 1.10
N ASN A 246 13.47 26.92 0.56
CA ASN A 246 14.81 27.19 -0.01
C ASN A 246 14.83 27.18 -1.55
N LEU A 247 13.66 27.06 -2.18
CA LEU A 247 13.51 27.04 -3.63
C LEU A 247 12.65 28.22 -4.10
N ASP A 248 12.84 28.60 -5.35
CA ASP A 248 11.92 29.44 -6.10
C ASP A 248 11.12 28.58 -7.08
N ALA A 249 10.07 29.16 -7.68
CA ALA A 249 9.19 28.47 -8.63
C ALA A 249 9.96 27.79 -9.79
N LYS A 250 11.04 28.42 -10.27
CA LYS A 250 11.88 27.88 -11.34
C LYS A 250 12.59 26.60 -10.87
N ARG A 251 13.29 26.65 -9.73
CA ARG A 251 14.01 25.48 -9.21
C ARG A 251 13.08 24.38 -8.75
N ILE A 252 11.88 24.69 -8.25
CA ILE A 252 10.85 23.68 -7.95
C ILE A 252 10.50 22.91 -9.22
N THR A 253 10.24 23.62 -10.32
CA THR A 253 9.93 23.04 -11.63
C THR A 253 11.07 22.15 -12.14
N GLU A 254 12.31 22.60 -11.98
CA GLU A 254 13.50 21.87 -12.47
C GLU A 254 13.87 20.64 -11.62
N ARG A 255 13.57 20.64 -10.32
CA ARG A 255 14.15 19.66 -9.38
C ARG A 255 13.17 18.67 -8.78
N LEU A 256 11.92 19.07 -8.51
CA LEU A 256 11.01 18.23 -7.76
C LEU A 256 10.66 16.93 -8.49
N GLU A 257 10.23 17.05 -9.74
CA GLU A 257 9.82 15.89 -10.54
C GLU A 257 10.98 14.90 -10.77
N PRO A 258 12.18 15.31 -11.24
CA PRO A 258 13.31 14.39 -11.38
C PRO A 258 13.73 13.72 -10.07
N PHE A 259 13.72 14.46 -8.94
CA PHE A 259 14.09 13.91 -7.64
C PHE A 259 13.10 12.83 -7.20
N VAL A 260 11.80 13.09 -7.30
CA VAL A 260 10.75 12.13 -6.92
C VAL A 260 10.80 10.87 -7.79
N ILE A 261 11.04 11.00 -9.10
CA ILE A 261 11.15 9.86 -10.01
C ILE A 261 12.36 8.99 -9.66
N ALA A 262 13.52 9.61 -9.45
CA ALA A 262 14.73 8.90 -9.07
C ALA A 262 14.55 8.17 -7.72
N LEU A 263 13.94 8.83 -6.74
CA LEU A 263 13.64 8.23 -5.44
C LEU A 263 12.61 7.09 -5.56
N ARG A 264 11.54 7.26 -6.33
CA ARG A 264 10.53 6.21 -6.55
C ARG A 264 11.14 5.00 -7.24
N LYS A 265 12.03 5.19 -8.20
CA LYS A 265 12.77 4.10 -8.86
C LYS A 265 13.64 3.32 -7.86
N ALA A 266 14.32 4.02 -6.95
CA ALA A 266 15.16 3.40 -5.92
C ALA A 266 14.34 2.73 -4.79
N LYS A 267 13.16 3.30 -4.46
CA LYS A 267 12.26 2.84 -3.39
C LYS A 267 10.83 2.73 -3.92
N PRO A 268 10.51 1.64 -4.66
CA PRO A 268 9.25 1.53 -5.40
C PRO A 268 8.00 1.52 -4.52
N LEU A 269 8.12 1.11 -3.25
CA LEU A 269 6.99 0.89 -2.33
C LEU A 269 6.92 1.84 -1.13
N THR A 270 7.95 2.66 -0.87
CA THR A 270 7.97 3.53 0.31
C THR A 270 7.19 4.83 0.04
N PRO A 271 6.23 5.25 0.87
CA PRO A 271 5.52 6.52 0.71
C PRO A 271 6.45 7.73 0.61
N ILE A 272 6.08 8.68 -0.24
CA ILE A 272 6.73 9.99 -0.35
C ILE A 272 5.70 11.06 -0.01
N LEU A 273 5.94 11.81 1.06
CA LEU A 273 5.14 12.97 1.46
C LEU A 273 5.82 14.26 0.98
N LEU A 274 5.13 14.97 0.10
CA LEU A 274 5.53 16.26 -0.43
C LEU A 274 4.87 17.36 0.40
N VAL A 275 5.66 18.22 1.03
CA VAL A 275 5.15 19.30 1.89
C VAL A 275 5.14 20.61 1.11
N GLU A 276 3.96 21.21 0.99
CA GLU A 276 3.81 22.52 0.39
C GLU A 276 4.45 23.62 1.24
N ASP A 277 4.81 24.72 0.57
CA ASP A 277 5.40 25.87 1.26
C ASP A 277 4.39 26.44 2.26
N ARG A 278 4.83 26.68 3.49
CA ARG A 278 3.98 27.30 4.52
C ARG A 278 3.69 28.76 4.15
N THR A 279 2.59 29.30 4.66
CA THR A 279 2.27 30.73 4.46
C THR A 279 3.20 31.57 5.34
N TYR A 280 3.93 32.52 4.75
CA TYR A 280 4.66 33.52 5.54
C TYR A 280 3.66 34.35 6.35
N THR A 281 3.89 34.52 7.65
CA THR A 281 2.90 35.14 8.55
C THR A 281 2.66 36.63 8.25
N ASN A 282 3.56 37.29 7.53
CA ASN A 282 3.40 38.67 7.06
C ASN A 282 2.90 38.79 5.61
N ALA A 283 2.53 37.68 4.94
CA ALA A 283 2.08 37.68 3.54
C ALA A 283 0.75 38.43 3.32
N SER A 284 -0.09 38.55 4.36
CA SER A 284 -1.30 39.37 4.30
C SER A 284 -0.99 40.85 4.03
N ILE A 285 0.16 41.33 4.51
CA ILE A 285 0.62 42.72 4.39
C ILE A 285 1.59 42.89 3.21
N LEU A 286 2.57 42.00 3.09
CA LEU A 286 3.67 42.12 2.12
C LEU A 286 3.34 41.39 0.81
N THR A 287 2.79 42.12 -0.15
CA THR A 287 2.37 41.57 -1.46
C THR A 287 3.49 40.81 -2.20
N GLY A 288 4.73 41.30 -2.17
CA GLY A 288 5.84 40.59 -2.83
C GLY A 288 6.18 39.24 -2.19
N VAL A 289 6.05 39.13 -0.86
CA VAL A 289 6.23 37.86 -0.13
C VAL A 289 5.09 36.90 -0.47
N ARG A 290 3.85 37.40 -0.48
CA ARG A 290 2.66 36.62 -0.87
C ARG A 290 2.80 36.07 -2.29
N GLN A 291 3.13 36.92 -3.26
CA GLN A 291 3.31 36.52 -4.66
C GLN A 291 4.40 35.45 -4.83
N LYS A 292 5.52 35.60 -4.11
CA LYS A 292 6.58 34.59 -4.12
C LYS A 292 6.06 33.24 -3.59
N ASN A 293 5.39 33.24 -2.44
CA ASN A 293 4.86 32.02 -1.82
C ASN A 293 3.79 31.35 -2.70
N GLU A 294 2.86 32.13 -3.26
CA GLU A 294 1.85 31.65 -4.22
C GLU A 294 2.51 31.05 -5.47
N SER A 295 3.56 31.67 -6.00
CA SER A 295 4.29 31.15 -7.16
C SER A 295 4.98 29.82 -6.88
N ASN A 296 5.55 29.66 -5.68
CA ASN A 296 6.17 28.42 -5.23
C ASN A 296 5.14 27.29 -5.09
N ARG A 297 3.99 27.59 -4.44
CA ARG A 297 2.89 26.62 -4.31
C ARG A 297 2.32 26.21 -5.65
N LYS A 298 2.15 27.16 -6.57
CA LYS A 298 1.70 26.87 -7.93
C LYS A 298 2.68 25.94 -8.65
N ALA A 299 3.97 26.25 -8.65
CA ALA A 299 4.99 25.40 -9.27
C ALA A 299 5.04 24.00 -8.65
N HIS A 300 4.85 23.89 -7.33
CA HIS A 300 4.76 22.61 -6.64
C HIS A 300 3.52 21.82 -7.07
N ALA A 301 2.34 22.44 -7.05
CA ALA A 301 1.09 21.80 -7.46
C ALA A 301 1.16 21.32 -8.92
N GLU A 302 1.71 22.12 -9.82
CA GLU A 302 1.93 21.74 -11.22
C GLU A 302 2.91 20.56 -11.36
N ALA A 303 4.00 20.53 -10.58
CA ALA A 303 4.93 19.41 -10.58
C ALA A 303 4.32 18.13 -9.99
N VAL A 304 3.53 18.24 -8.92
CA VAL A 304 2.75 17.11 -8.37
C VAL A 304 1.75 16.60 -9.40
N GLN A 305 1.05 17.49 -10.09
CA GLN A 305 0.11 17.09 -11.12
C GLN A 305 0.82 16.37 -12.27
N ARG A 306 1.96 16.89 -12.77
CA ARG A 306 2.77 16.18 -13.78
C ARG A 306 3.23 14.80 -13.31
N LEU A 307 3.63 14.65 -12.05
CA LEU A 307 3.99 13.35 -11.48
C LEU A 307 2.79 12.38 -11.47
N LYS A 308 1.60 12.86 -11.10
CA LYS A 308 0.36 12.08 -11.14
C LYS A 308 -0.05 11.71 -12.56
N ASP A 309 -0.02 12.67 -13.49
CA ASP A 309 -0.29 12.46 -14.92
C ASP A 309 0.69 11.46 -15.54
N ARG A 310 1.90 11.38 -14.98
CA ARG A 310 2.90 10.36 -15.34
C ARG A 310 2.65 8.99 -14.73
N GLY A 311 1.67 8.83 -13.85
CA GLY A 311 1.33 7.58 -13.17
C GLY A 311 2.20 7.27 -11.95
N VAL A 312 2.90 8.27 -11.39
CA VAL A 312 3.74 8.07 -10.20
C VAL A 312 2.85 7.87 -8.97
N THR A 313 2.86 6.66 -8.40
CA THR A 313 2.03 6.27 -7.25
C THR A 313 2.73 6.45 -5.90
N GLY A 314 1.97 6.35 -4.80
CA GLY A 314 2.48 6.46 -3.43
C GLY A 314 2.98 7.87 -3.06
N LEU A 315 2.48 8.89 -3.76
CA LEU A 315 2.73 10.30 -3.49
C LEU A 315 1.60 10.88 -2.65
N PHE A 316 1.97 11.58 -1.59
CA PHE A 316 1.04 12.26 -0.68
C PHE A 316 1.44 13.72 -0.59
N VAL A 317 0.46 14.60 -0.34
CA VAL A 317 0.70 16.05 -0.20
C VAL A 317 0.24 16.51 1.16
N GLN A 318 1.09 17.25 1.85
CA GLN A 318 0.72 18.03 3.04
C GLN A 318 0.47 19.48 2.60
N PRO A 319 -0.78 19.99 2.68
CA PRO A 319 -1.08 21.39 2.41
C PRO A 319 -0.29 22.32 3.34
N GLY A 320 0.19 23.43 2.77
CA GLY A 320 1.09 24.36 3.47
C GLY A 320 0.36 25.40 4.32
N GLU A 321 -0.86 25.76 3.92
CA GLU A 321 -1.69 26.78 4.58
C GLU A 321 -1.86 26.54 6.09
N PRO A 322 -2.26 25.34 6.56
CA PRO A 322 -2.52 25.13 7.99
C PRO A 322 -1.25 25.07 8.86
N LEU A 323 -0.04 25.00 8.29
CA LEU A 323 1.17 24.64 9.04
C LEU A 323 1.54 25.66 10.14
N MET A 324 1.16 26.94 9.98
CA MET A 324 1.49 28.01 10.93
C MET A 324 0.26 28.54 11.70
N GLY A 325 -0.97 28.15 11.32
CA GLY A 325 -2.18 28.84 11.75
C GLY A 325 -2.39 30.18 11.04
N ASP A 326 -3.42 30.91 11.44
CA ASP A 326 -3.92 32.13 10.78
C ASP A 326 -3.76 33.42 11.60
N ASP A 327 -3.26 33.32 12.84
CA ASP A 327 -3.10 34.46 13.77
C ASP A 327 -1.85 35.32 13.53
N GLY A 328 -0.88 34.82 12.78
CA GLY A 328 0.37 35.51 12.48
C GLY A 328 1.49 35.38 13.54
N GLU A 329 1.24 34.70 14.66
CA GLU A 329 2.14 34.68 15.84
C GLU A 329 3.11 33.49 15.86
N ALA A 330 3.00 32.60 14.88
CA ALA A 330 3.70 31.33 14.87
C ALA A 330 5.19 31.39 14.48
N THR A 331 5.74 32.57 14.16
CA THR A 331 7.10 32.71 13.61
C THR A 331 7.88 33.86 14.25
N VAL A 332 9.20 33.71 14.39
CA VAL A 332 10.09 34.76 14.93
C VAL A 332 10.38 35.87 13.92
N ASP A 333 10.43 35.55 12.62
CA ASP A 333 10.90 36.48 11.58
C ASP A 333 10.08 36.39 10.29
N SER A 334 8.78 36.06 10.42
CA SER A 334 7.85 35.66 9.35
C SER A 334 8.11 34.31 8.69
N SER A 335 9.30 33.75 8.93
CA SER A 335 9.72 32.49 8.36
C SER A 335 9.88 31.44 9.46
N HIS A 336 10.89 31.53 10.29
CA HIS A 336 11.25 30.48 11.22
C HIS A 336 10.19 30.34 12.34
N PRO A 337 9.62 29.14 12.55
CA PRO A 337 8.62 28.95 13.58
C PRO A 337 9.17 29.23 14.98
N THR A 338 8.31 29.80 15.83
CA THR A 338 8.48 29.73 17.29
C THR A 338 8.06 28.34 17.79
N ASP A 339 8.19 28.09 19.08
CA ASP A 339 7.69 26.84 19.69
C ASP A 339 6.19 26.60 19.43
N LEU A 340 5.38 27.68 19.37
CA LEU A 340 3.97 27.61 19.00
C LEU A 340 3.81 27.11 17.56
N GLY A 341 4.55 27.70 16.62
CA GLY A 341 4.52 27.29 15.22
C GLY A 341 4.99 25.86 15.02
N PHE A 342 6.08 25.42 15.68
CA PHE A 342 6.54 24.04 15.59
C PHE A 342 5.54 23.03 16.15
N MET A 343 4.86 23.35 17.26
CA MET A 343 3.82 22.49 17.80
C MET A 343 2.64 22.36 16.83
N ARG A 344 2.17 23.47 16.26
CA ARG A 344 1.11 23.47 15.23
C ARG A 344 1.53 22.67 14.01
N GLN A 345 2.73 22.90 13.50
CA GLN A 345 3.26 22.17 12.35
C GLN A 345 3.27 20.64 12.62
N ALA A 346 3.75 20.20 13.77
CA ALA A 346 3.73 18.78 14.13
C ALA A 346 2.29 18.21 14.24
N GLN A 347 1.36 18.96 14.84
CA GLN A 347 -0.04 18.55 14.98
C GLN A 347 -0.76 18.45 13.62
N VAL A 348 -0.48 19.37 12.70
CA VAL A 348 -1.06 19.39 11.36
C VAL A 348 -0.49 18.28 10.48
N MET A 349 0.80 17.97 10.61
CA MET A 349 1.43 16.88 9.86
C MET A 349 1.05 15.49 10.34
N LEU A 350 0.69 15.35 11.63
CA LEU A 350 0.42 14.04 12.24
C LEU A 350 -0.72 13.25 11.56
N PRO A 351 -1.90 13.83 11.25
CA PRO A 351 -2.96 13.16 10.51
C PRO A 351 -2.56 12.69 9.11
N THR A 352 -1.66 13.44 8.44
CA THR A 352 -1.18 13.09 7.10
C THR A 352 -0.12 11.98 7.15
N LEU A 353 0.78 12.03 8.14
CA LEU A 353 1.85 11.04 8.30
C LEU A 353 1.34 9.70 8.84
N LYS A 354 0.47 9.70 9.86
CA LYS A 354 0.09 8.50 10.60
C LYS A 354 -0.45 7.35 9.71
N PRO A 355 -1.30 7.60 8.69
CA PRO A 355 -1.78 6.55 7.78
C PRO A 355 -0.70 5.94 6.88
N LEU A 356 0.44 6.63 6.72
CA LEU A 356 1.55 6.20 5.86
C LEU A 356 2.54 5.31 6.61
N LEU A 357 2.42 5.20 7.93
CA LEU A 357 3.38 4.51 8.77
C LEU A 357 3.00 3.04 9.01
N PRO A 358 3.99 2.17 9.29
CA PRO A 358 3.71 0.80 9.69
C PRO A 358 2.91 0.76 10.99
N THR A 359 1.74 0.16 10.90
CA THR A 359 0.94 -0.24 12.04
C THR A 359 1.46 -1.59 12.57
N PRO A 360 1.14 -1.95 13.83
CA PRO A 360 1.27 -3.33 14.26
C PRO A 360 0.63 -4.25 13.23
N ALA A 361 1.31 -5.36 12.90
CA ALA A 361 0.68 -6.40 12.10
C ALA A 361 -0.62 -6.82 12.82
N ALA A 362 -1.70 -7.01 12.04
CA ALA A 362 -2.91 -7.61 12.60
C ALA A 362 -2.53 -8.91 13.32
N ALA A 363 -3.23 -9.22 14.42
CA ALA A 363 -3.02 -10.50 15.09
C ALA A 363 -3.16 -11.62 14.06
N ARG A 364 -2.11 -12.43 13.92
CA ARG A 364 -2.14 -13.56 12.99
C ARG A 364 -3.34 -14.44 13.33
N PRO A 365 -4.09 -14.93 12.33
CA PRO A 365 -4.97 -16.05 12.54
C PRO A 365 -4.21 -17.19 13.22
N ALA A 366 -4.89 -17.91 14.11
CA ALA A 366 -4.27 -19.01 14.84
C ALA A 366 -3.72 -20.11 13.91
N ILE A 367 -4.25 -20.19 12.68
CA ILE A 367 -3.83 -21.07 11.61
C ILE A 367 -4.08 -20.42 10.24
N GLU A 368 -3.15 -20.59 9.31
CA GLU A 368 -3.26 -20.16 7.91
C GLU A 368 -2.55 -21.17 7.00
N GLY A 369 -2.95 -21.26 5.73
CA GLY A 369 -2.25 -22.13 4.79
C GLY A 369 -2.57 -21.86 3.32
N TYR A 370 -1.78 -22.48 2.46
CA TYR A 370 -1.92 -22.44 1.00
C TYR A 370 -1.32 -23.69 0.37
N PHE A 371 -1.65 -23.92 -0.90
CA PHE A 371 -1.19 -25.07 -1.69
C PHE A 371 -0.04 -24.70 -2.63
N ASP A 372 0.73 -25.69 -3.12
CA ASP A 372 1.80 -25.45 -4.11
C ASP A 372 1.27 -25.05 -5.50
N LYS A 373 0.03 -25.43 -5.81
CA LYS A 373 -0.68 -25.07 -7.03
C LYS A 373 -2.14 -24.79 -6.69
N LEU A 374 -2.84 -24.12 -7.62
CA LEU A 374 -4.29 -23.92 -7.52
C LEU A 374 -5.09 -24.84 -8.45
N SER A 375 -4.45 -25.52 -9.40
CA SER A 375 -5.09 -26.42 -10.36
C SER A 375 -4.36 -27.74 -10.40
N TYR A 376 -5.12 -28.84 -10.25
CA TYR A 376 -4.60 -30.20 -10.23
C TYR A 376 -5.46 -31.13 -11.10
N LEU A 377 -4.87 -32.22 -11.56
CA LEU A 377 -5.55 -33.38 -12.13
C LEU A 377 -5.73 -34.48 -11.08
N PRO A 378 -6.76 -35.34 -11.22
CA PRO A 378 -6.84 -36.58 -10.45
C PRO A 378 -5.54 -37.40 -10.59
N GLY A 379 -5.01 -37.87 -9.46
CA GLY A 379 -3.75 -38.59 -9.34
C GLY A 379 -2.52 -37.69 -9.09
N GLU A 380 -2.62 -36.37 -9.17
CA GLU A 380 -1.52 -35.49 -8.79
C GLU A 380 -1.37 -35.38 -7.26
N LYS A 381 -0.13 -35.16 -6.80
CA LYS A 381 0.16 -34.85 -5.40
C LYS A 381 -0.18 -33.39 -5.12
N VAL A 382 -0.97 -33.16 -4.08
CA VAL A 382 -1.24 -31.85 -3.46
C VAL A 382 -0.26 -31.65 -2.30
N SER A 383 0.36 -30.48 -2.22
CA SER A 383 1.23 -30.08 -1.12
C SER A 383 0.64 -28.89 -0.36
N LEU A 384 0.20 -29.12 0.88
CA LEU A 384 -0.32 -28.09 1.78
C LEU A 384 0.80 -27.54 2.66
N ARG A 385 0.91 -26.21 2.72
CA ARG A 385 1.80 -25.47 3.62
C ARG A 385 0.97 -24.73 4.66
N VAL A 386 1.26 -24.96 5.94
CA VAL A 386 0.53 -24.37 7.07
C VAL A 386 1.49 -23.66 8.01
N SER A 387 1.07 -22.50 8.50
CA SER A 387 1.68 -21.86 9.67
C SER A 387 0.61 -21.74 10.76
N SER A 388 0.97 -22.14 11.98
CA SER A 388 0.04 -22.16 13.11
C SER A 388 0.79 -21.99 14.42
N THR A 389 0.17 -21.30 15.37
CA THR A 389 0.69 -21.24 16.74
C THR A 389 0.39 -22.53 17.54
N ALA A 390 -0.48 -23.40 17.02
CA ALA A 390 -0.78 -24.70 17.60
C ALA A 390 0.16 -25.80 17.05
N ALA A 391 0.39 -26.85 17.85
CA ALA A 391 1.24 -27.97 17.45
C ALA A 391 0.57 -28.94 16.46
N SER A 392 -0.77 -28.93 16.41
CA SER A 392 -1.55 -29.73 15.48
C SER A 392 -2.78 -29.00 14.95
N PHE A 393 -3.30 -29.47 13.82
CA PHE A 393 -4.47 -28.92 13.17
C PHE A 393 -5.38 -29.99 12.56
N GLY A 394 -6.66 -29.65 12.41
CA GLY A 394 -7.63 -30.39 11.61
C GLY A 394 -7.71 -29.82 10.19
N PHE A 395 -7.96 -30.70 9.22
CA PHE A 395 -8.01 -30.40 7.80
C PHE A 395 -9.23 -31.09 7.18
N GLU A 396 -10.09 -30.31 6.53
CA GLU A 396 -11.26 -30.82 5.82
C GLU A 396 -11.27 -30.26 4.40
N VAL A 397 -11.54 -31.12 3.40
CA VAL A 397 -11.74 -30.71 2.00
C VAL A 397 -13.17 -31.02 1.59
N ALA A 398 -13.84 -30.03 1.00
CA ALA A 398 -15.19 -30.18 0.46
C ALA A 398 -15.29 -29.63 -0.98
N ARG A 399 -15.87 -30.42 -1.89
CA ARG A 399 -16.29 -29.93 -3.21
C ARG A 399 -17.51 -29.04 -3.02
N LEU A 400 -17.47 -27.82 -3.57
CA LEU A 400 -18.58 -26.87 -3.53
C LEU A 400 -19.31 -26.86 -4.87
N GLY A 401 -20.56 -27.32 -4.87
CA GLY A 401 -21.48 -27.24 -6.00
C GLY A 401 -22.91 -26.98 -5.52
N ALA A 402 -23.91 -27.60 -6.14
CA ALA A 402 -25.30 -27.61 -5.64
C ALA A 402 -25.37 -28.07 -4.17
N LYS A 403 -24.53 -29.04 -3.82
CA LYS A 403 -24.31 -29.51 -2.46
C LYS A 403 -22.85 -29.30 -2.06
N ARG A 404 -22.62 -29.11 -0.76
CA ARG A 404 -21.29 -29.19 -0.16
C ARG A 404 -20.99 -30.66 0.14
N GLU A 405 -20.01 -31.22 -0.55
CA GLU A 405 -19.62 -32.63 -0.41
C GLU A 405 -18.27 -32.72 0.27
N VAL A 406 -18.22 -33.16 1.53
CA VAL A 406 -16.94 -33.41 2.23
C VAL A 406 -16.31 -34.67 1.66
N VAL A 407 -15.11 -34.55 1.11
CA VAL A 407 -14.40 -35.63 0.42
C VAL A 407 -13.18 -36.14 1.17
N LEU A 408 -12.67 -35.35 2.13
CA LEU A 408 -11.49 -35.71 2.92
C LEU A 408 -11.53 -34.99 4.26
N THR A 409 -11.26 -35.73 5.34
CA THR A 409 -11.05 -35.17 6.68
C THR A 409 -9.81 -35.82 7.29
N LYS A 410 -8.97 -35.00 7.92
CA LYS A 410 -7.81 -35.40 8.73
C LYS A 410 -7.80 -34.59 10.02
N THR A 411 -7.39 -35.23 11.11
CA THR A 411 -7.17 -34.58 12.40
C THR A 411 -5.73 -34.77 12.82
N ASP A 412 -5.29 -33.99 13.81
CA ASP A 412 -4.01 -34.16 14.49
C ASP A 412 -2.79 -34.11 13.55
N LEU A 413 -2.92 -33.38 12.44
CA LEU A 413 -1.80 -33.12 11.53
C LEU A 413 -0.80 -32.19 12.20
N VAL A 414 0.49 -32.51 12.13
CA VAL A 414 1.55 -31.73 12.78
C VAL A 414 1.78 -30.43 12.02
N CYS A 415 1.88 -29.33 12.76
CA CYS A 415 2.27 -28.03 12.22
C CYS A 415 3.07 -27.23 13.24
N SER A 416 3.75 -26.21 12.76
CA SER A 416 4.44 -25.22 13.59
C SER A 416 4.32 -23.84 12.96
N GLU A 417 4.66 -22.82 13.72
CA GLU A 417 4.70 -21.46 13.19
C GLU A 417 5.88 -21.35 12.22
N GLN A 418 5.60 -20.82 11.03
CA GLN A 418 6.60 -20.58 9.99
C GLN A 418 6.78 -19.07 9.78
N MET A 419 8.02 -18.66 9.50
CA MET A 419 8.37 -17.26 9.29
C MET A 419 7.63 -16.71 8.05
N ILE A 420 7.16 -15.47 8.12
CA ILE A 420 6.65 -14.75 6.94
C ILE A 420 7.76 -13.78 6.48
N PRO A 421 8.36 -13.99 5.31
CA PRO A 421 9.30 -13.03 4.73
C PRO A 421 8.65 -11.66 4.49
N ASP A 422 9.42 -10.57 4.59
CA ASP A 422 8.90 -9.20 4.35
C ASP A 422 8.37 -9.00 2.91
N ASN A 423 8.87 -9.79 1.95
CA ASN A 423 8.47 -9.77 0.55
C ASN A 423 7.46 -10.90 0.20
N ALA A 424 6.84 -11.56 1.18
CA ALA A 424 5.98 -12.73 0.94
C ALA A 424 4.78 -12.45 0.00
N SER A 425 4.25 -11.22 -0.01
CA SER A 425 3.21 -10.82 -0.98
C SER A 425 3.67 -10.98 -2.43
N SER A 426 4.95 -10.73 -2.72
CA SER A 426 5.50 -10.74 -4.08
C SER A 426 6.27 -12.00 -4.42
N HIS A 427 6.93 -12.66 -3.46
CA HIS A 427 7.81 -13.82 -3.69
C HIS A 427 7.35 -15.11 -2.97
N GLY A 428 6.19 -15.08 -2.32
CA GLY A 428 5.64 -16.20 -1.58
C GLY A 428 6.28 -16.39 -0.21
N CYS A 429 5.68 -17.26 0.62
CA CYS A 429 6.14 -17.45 2.00
C CYS A 429 7.34 -18.38 2.11
N ASN A 430 7.59 -19.22 1.10
CA ASN A 430 8.58 -20.30 1.14
C ASN A 430 8.41 -21.25 2.35
N TRP A 431 7.16 -21.47 2.76
CA TRP A 431 6.84 -22.39 3.85
C TRP A 431 7.12 -23.83 3.42
N LYS A 432 7.53 -24.67 4.38
CA LYS A 432 7.71 -26.10 4.17
C LYS A 432 6.35 -26.79 4.11
N GLU A 433 6.28 -27.88 3.34
CA GLU A 433 5.13 -28.78 3.30
C GLU A 433 4.81 -29.27 4.72
N SER A 434 3.55 -29.11 5.13
CA SER A 434 3.03 -29.59 6.41
C SER A 434 2.25 -30.90 6.22
N PHE A 435 1.57 -31.04 5.09
CA PHE A 435 0.82 -32.24 4.74
C PHE A 435 0.71 -32.38 3.22
N GLY A 436 0.70 -33.60 2.71
CA GLY A 436 0.48 -33.88 1.30
C GLY A 436 -0.35 -35.14 1.10
N PHE A 437 -1.13 -35.17 0.02
CA PHE A 437 -1.95 -36.31 -0.38
C PHE A 437 -2.09 -36.35 -1.90
N GLU A 438 -2.39 -37.51 -2.45
CA GLU A 438 -2.73 -37.65 -3.88
C GLU A 438 -4.24 -37.44 -4.08
N ILE A 439 -4.62 -36.71 -5.13
CA ILE A 439 -6.03 -36.54 -5.48
C ILE A 439 -6.58 -37.91 -5.95
N PRO A 440 -7.58 -38.49 -5.26
CA PRO A 440 -8.16 -39.75 -5.69
C PRO A 440 -8.77 -39.65 -7.10
N LYS A 441 -8.70 -40.75 -7.87
CA LYS A 441 -9.11 -40.76 -9.29
C LYS A 441 -10.61 -40.54 -9.49
N GLU A 442 -11.41 -40.81 -8.47
CA GLU A 442 -12.85 -40.63 -8.43
C GLU A 442 -13.29 -39.20 -8.11
N TRP A 443 -12.37 -38.33 -7.69
CA TRP A 443 -12.70 -36.93 -7.45
C TRP A 443 -13.08 -36.27 -8.76
N ARG A 444 -14.30 -35.72 -8.77
CA ARG A 444 -14.86 -35.02 -9.92
C ARG A 444 -14.20 -33.65 -10.06
N THR A 445 -14.22 -33.12 -11.27
CA THR A 445 -13.84 -31.72 -11.47
C THR A 445 -14.68 -30.76 -10.61
N GLY A 446 -14.06 -29.70 -10.10
CA GLY A 446 -14.74 -28.76 -9.21
C GLY A 446 -13.82 -27.81 -8.46
N TYR A 447 -14.44 -26.85 -7.77
CA TYR A 447 -13.81 -26.05 -6.73
C TYR A 447 -13.82 -26.81 -5.40
N TYR A 448 -12.65 -26.98 -4.80
CA TYR A 448 -12.46 -27.68 -3.54
C TYR A 448 -12.04 -26.68 -2.46
N ASN A 449 -12.97 -26.40 -1.53
CA ASN A 449 -12.71 -25.58 -0.36
C ASN A 449 -12.03 -26.42 0.72
N THR A 450 -10.98 -25.89 1.31
CA THR A 450 -10.27 -26.49 2.44
C THR A 450 -10.50 -25.66 3.69
N THR A 451 -10.96 -26.31 4.77
CA THR A 451 -11.04 -25.72 6.10
C THR A 451 -9.90 -26.23 6.97
N LEU A 452 -9.07 -25.32 7.46
CA LEU A 452 -8.04 -25.56 8.46
C LEU A 452 -8.59 -25.20 9.83
N SER A 453 -8.33 -25.99 10.85
CA SER A 453 -8.90 -25.77 12.18
C SER A 453 -7.92 -26.05 13.31
N VAL A 454 -7.95 -25.23 14.35
CA VAL A 454 -7.18 -25.42 15.59
C VAL A 454 -8.06 -25.11 16.79
N LYS A 455 -7.77 -25.72 17.96
CA LYS A 455 -8.39 -25.34 19.22
C LYS A 455 -7.49 -24.34 19.94
N ASN A 456 -8.04 -23.20 20.37
CA ASN A 456 -7.32 -22.28 21.24
C ASN A 456 -7.20 -22.83 22.66
N LYS A 457 -6.49 -22.12 23.56
CA LYS A 457 -6.30 -22.52 24.97
C LYS A 457 -7.62 -22.67 25.75
N GLU A 458 -8.70 -22.05 25.29
CA GLU A 458 -10.04 -22.09 25.89
C GLU A 458 -10.93 -23.20 25.28
N GLY A 459 -10.39 -24.01 24.36
CA GLY A 459 -11.11 -25.07 23.67
C GLY A 459 -11.99 -24.61 22.50
N LYS A 460 -12.01 -23.31 22.16
CA LYS A 460 -12.74 -22.78 21.00
C LYS A 460 -12.04 -23.17 19.70
N VAL A 461 -12.81 -23.67 18.73
CA VAL A 461 -12.31 -23.97 17.38
C VAL A 461 -12.18 -22.66 16.59
N LEU A 462 -10.97 -22.40 16.11
CA LEU A 462 -10.62 -21.31 15.20
C LEU A 462 -10.33 -21.92 13.83
N THR A 463 -10.77 -21.24 12.76
CA THR A 463 -10.62 -21.76 11.40
C THR A 463 -10.05 -20.74 10.44
N SER A 464 -9.44 -21.23 9.36
CA SER A 464 -9.11 -20.48 8.15
C SER A 464 -9.42 -21.33 6.92
N GLU A 465 -9.45 -20.70 5.76
CA GLU A 465 -9.76 -21.37 4.49
C GLU A 465 -8.58 -21.29 3.51
N ALA A 466 -8.46 -22.32 2.69
CA ALA A 466 -7.67 -22.36 1.47
C ALA A 466 -8.49 -23.05 0.39
N PHE A 467 -8.03 -23.07 -0.85
CA PHE A 467 -8.74 -23.77 -1.92
C PHE A 467 -7.80 -24.24 -3.03
N PHE A 468 -8.28 -25.19 -3.82
CA PHE A 468 -7.72 -25.57 -5.10
C PHE A 468 -8.84 -26.05 -6.02
N VAL A 469 -8.52 -26.21 -7.29
CA VAL A 469 -9.43 -26.70 -8.34
C VAL A 469 -8.92 -28.04 -8.83
N VAL A 470 -9.85 -28.96 -9.03
CA VAL A 470 -9.58 -30.23 -9.73
C VAL A 470 -10.15 -30.12 -11.13
N ARG A 471 -9.28 -30.26 -12.14
CA ARG A 471 -9.67 -30.33 -13.56
C ARG A 471 -10.17 -31.73 -13.91
N ASN A 472 -10.90 -31.84 -15.02
CA ASN A 472 -11.27 -33.16 -15.53
C ASN A 472 -10.05 -33.83 -16.19
N ALA A 473 -9.73 -35.06 -15.78
CA ALA A 473 -8.66 -35.86 -16.39
C ALA A 473 -8.93 -36.19 -17.87
N ASN A 474 -10.20 -36.15 -18.29
CA ASN A 474 -10.63 -36.36 -19.67
C ASN A 474 -11.48 -35.15 -20.11
N PRO A 475 -10.85 -34.02 -20.47
CA PRO A 475 -11.55 -32.79 -20.81
C PRO A 475 -12.65 -33.02 -21.84
N GLY A 476 -13.86 -32.51 -21.56
CA GLY A 476 -14.96 -32.58 -22.51
C GLY A 476 -15.70 -33.93 -22.57
N LYS A 477 -15.31 -34.92 -21.75
CA LYS A 477 -15.93 -36.26 -21.76
C LYS A 477 -17.34 -36.24 -21.17
N ASP A 478 -17.48 -35.71 -19.97
CA ASP A 478 -18.74 -35.74 -19.20
C ASP A 478 -19.56 -34.45 -19.37
N SER A 479 -18.94 -33.38 -19.86
CA SER A 479 -19.61 -32.11 -20.19
C SER A 479 -18.98 -31.45 -21.41
N LYS A 480 -19.76 -30.65 -22.14
CA LYS A 480 -19.27 -29.75 -23.20
C LYS A 480 -19.13 -28.30 -22.73
N ILE A 481 -19.26 -28.04 -21.43
CA ILE A 481 -19.18 -26.72 -20.82
C ILE A 481 -17.94 -26.69 -19.92
N LEU A 482 -17.12 -25.65 -20.07
CA LEU A 482 -16.01 -25.33 -19.18
C LEU A 482 -16.34 -24.04 -18.42
N ILE A 483 -16.27 -24.05 -17.09
CA ILE A 483 -16.28 -22.82 -16.29
C ILE A 483 -14.85 -22.45 -15.91
N GLN A 484 -14.45 -21.24 -16.27
CA GLN A 484 -13.18 -20.65 -15.85
C GLN A 484 -13.39 -19.85 -14.56
N LEU A 485 -12.55 -20.11 -13.56
CA LEU A 485 -12.53 -19.34 -12.32
C LEU A 485 -11.53 -18.20 -12.34
N SER A 486 -11.91 -17.09 -11.71
CA SER A 486 -11.21 -15.79 -11.74
C SER A 486 -10.04 -15.70 -10.74
N THR A 487 -9.21 -16.73 -10.65
CA THR A 487 -8.13 -16.83 -9.65
C THR A 487 -7.06 -15.75 -9.74
N ASN A 488 -6.82 -15.19 -10.93
CA ASN A 488 -5.91 -14.04 -11.08
C ASN A 488 -6.45 -12.83 -10.33
N THR A 489 -7.76 -12.57 -10.43
CA THR A 489 -8.44 -11.52 -9.68
C THR A 489 -8.34 -11.77 -8.18
N TYR A 490 -8.58 -13.00 -7.72
CA TYR A 490 -8.48 -13.30 -6.28
C TYR A 490 -7.10 -12.91 -5.73
N ASN A 491 -6.02 -13.21 -6.48
CA ASN A 491 -4.66 -12.89 -6.07
C ASN A 491 -4.32 -11.41 -6.22
N ALA A 492 -4.81 -10.76 -7.27
CA ALA A 492 -4.63 -9.32 -7.49
C ALA A 492 -5.17 -8.48 -6.33
N TYR A 493 -6.29 -8.91 -5.71
CA TYR A 493 -6.88 -8.24 -4.55
C TYR A 493 -6.34 -8.73 -3.21
N CYS A 494 -5.60 -9.84 -3.15
CA CYS A 494 -5.08 -10.38 -1.90
C CYS A 494 -3.96 -9.50 -1.34
N ASN A 495 -4.16 -8.93 -0.15
CA ASN A 495 -3.17 -8.12 0.57
C ASN A 495 -2.34 -8.92 1.60
N TRP A 496 -2.54 -10.24 1.69
CA TRP A 496 -1.78 -11.07 2.60
C TRP A 496 -0.29 -10.96 2.30
N GLY A 497 0.54 -10.77 3.33
CA GLY A 497 1.97 -10.49 3.16
C GLY A 497 2.28 -9.04 2.76
N GLY A 498 1.31 -8.13 2.88
CA GLY A 498 1.50 -6.68 2.89
C GLY A 498 0.96 -5.93 1.67
N TYR A 499 1.02 -6.50 0.47
CA TYR A 499 0.64 -5.80 -0.76
C TYR A 499 -0.31 -6.62 -1.62
N SER A 500 -1.24 -5.90 -2.25
CA SER A 500 -2.05 -6.34 -3.39
C SER A 500 -1.68 -5.48 -4.62
N LEU A 501 -2.32 -5.72 -5.77
CA LEU A 501 -2.19 -4.86 -6.96
C LEU A 501 -2.99 -3.54 -6.82
N TYR A 502 -3.56 -3.24 -5.65
CA TYR A 502 -4.30 -2.01 -5.37
C TYR A 502 -3.64 -1.20 -4.26
N SER A 503 -3.49 0.10 -4.48
CA SER A 503 -2.90 1.02 -3.49
C SER A 503 -3.71 1.08 -2.20
N PHE A 504 -5.04 1.18 -2.27
CA PHE A 504 -5.90 1.24 -1.08
C PHE A 504 -5.77 0.00 -0.19
N HIS A 505 -5.43 -1.14 -0.80
CA HIS A 505 -5.27 -2.46 -0.19
C HIS A 505 -3.81 -2.95 -0.21
N GLY A 506 -2.86 -2.01 -0.23
CA GLY A 506 -1.43 -2.28 -0.07
C GLY A 506 -0.87 -1.59 1.17
N LYS A 507 0.27 -2.10 1.66
CA LYS A 507 0.99 -1.54 2.79
C LYS A 507 1.27 -0.07 2.51
N TYR A 508 1.02 0.79 3.50
CA TYR A 508 1.25 2.23 3.41
C TYR A 508 0.52 2.95 2.27
N LYS A 509 -0.60 2.38 1.80
CA LYS A 509 -1.36 2.90 0.66
C LYS A 509 -0.57 2.92 -0.65
N VAL A 510 0.34 1.97 -0.83
CA VAL A 510 1.13 1.81 -2.06
C VAL A 510 0.79 0.49 -2.76
N GLN A 511 0.67 0.55 -4.09
CA GLN A 511 0.36 -0.59 -4.93
C GLN A 511 1.58 -1.52 -5.07
N GLY A 512 1.34 -2.83 -4.93
CA GLY A 512 2.30 -3.85 -5.35
C GLY A 512 2.36 -3.95 -6.88
N ARG A 513 3.55 -4.24 -7.43
CA ARG A 513 3.75 -4.47 -8.89
C ARG A 513 3.79 -5.95 -9.25
N ARG A 514 3.83 -6.82 -8.23
CA ARG A 514 3.95 -8.26 -8.34
C ARG A 514 3.24 -8.92 -7.17
N VAL A 515 2.50 -9.99 -7.43
CA VAL A 515 1.81 -10.79 -6.41
C VAL A 515 2.05 -12.28 -6.63
N SER A 516 2.42 -13.00 -5.58
CA SER A 516 2.65 -14.45 -5.61
C SER A 516 1.37 -15.24 -5.30
N PHE A 517 1.21 -16.42 -5.90
CA PHE A 517 0.20 -17.40 -5.52
C PHE A 517 0.65 -18.32 -4.38
N GLU A 518 1.94 -18.32 -4.02
CA GLU A 518 2.52 -19.14 -2.94
C GLU A 518 2.36 -18.45 -1.57
N ARG A 519 1.12 -18.03 -1.27
CA ARG A 519 0.73 -17.37 -0.02
C ARG A 519 -0.73 -17.67 0.35
N PRO A 520 -1.11 -17.59 1.65
CA PRO A 520 -2.51 -17.67 2.05
C PRO A 520 -3.35 -16.63 1.33
N MET A 521 -4.48 -17.07 0.77
CA MET A 521 -5.37 -16.24 -0.03
C MET A 521 -6.81 -16.74 0.12
N ALA A 522 -7.72 -15.80 0.39
CA ALA A 522 -9.14 -16.06 0.27
C ALA A 522 -9.56 -15.93 -1.21
N GLY A 523 -10.38 -16.85 -1.70
CA GLY A 523 -11.02 -16.71 -3.00
C GLY A 523 -12.16 -15.69 -2.96
N GLN A 524 -12.55 -15.16 -4.12
CA GLN A 524 -13.81 -14.39 -4.28
C GLN A 524 -14.98 -15.25 -4.77
N PHE A 525 -14.73 -16.57 -4.91
CA PHE A 525 -15.67 -17.58 -5.38
C PHE A 525 -17.06 -17.49 -4.76
N ARG A 526 -17.15 -17.20 -3.46
CA ARG A 526 -18.43 -17.14 -2.73
C ARG A 526 -19.36 -16.01 -3.18
N SER A 527 -18.83 -14.96 -3.79
CA SER A 527 -19.58 -13.77 -4.17
C SER A 527 -20.41 -13.98 -5.43
N TRP A 528 -19.84 -14.61 -6.47
CA TRP A 528 -20.48 -14.68 -7.79
C TRP A 528 -20.46 -16.08 -8.41
N GLU A 529 -19.30 -16.73 -8.48
CA GLU A 529 -19.18 -18.05 -9.11
C GLU A 529 -19.96 -19.11 -8.34
N TYR A 530 -19.91 -19.11 -7.00
CA TYR A 530 -20.62 -20.10 -6.19
C TYR A 530 -22.15 -20.02 -6.34
N PRO A 531 -22.80 -18.84 -6.21
CA PRO A 531 -24.24 -18.74 -6.49
C PRO A 531 -24.63 -19.20 -7.90
N PHE A 532 -23.84 -18.85 -8.92
CA PHE A 532 -24.07 -19.28 -10.30
C PHE A 532 -23.96 -20.81 -10.43
N ILE A 533 -22.88 -21.39 -9.93
CA ILE A 533 -22.60 -22.83 -9.97
C ILE A 533 -23.68 -23.62 -9.23
N LYS A 534 -24.06 -23.15 -8.04
CA LYS A 534 -25.09 -23.78 -7.23
C LYS A 534 -26.41 -23.85 -7.99
N TRP A 535 -26.85 -22.72 -8.57
CA TRP A 535 -28.05 -22.69 -9.41
C TRP A 535 -27.90 -23.60 -10.64
N ALA A 536 -26.76 -23.56 -11.33
CA ALA A 536 -26.55 -24.29 -12.57
C ALA A 536 -26.57 -25.82 -12.34
N GLU A 537 -25.91 -26.31 -11.30
CA GLU A 537 -25.95 -27.72 -10.93
C GLU A 537 -27.35 -28.14 -10.43
N GLU A 538 -28.06 -27.29 -9.65
CA GLU A 538 -29.47 -27.54 -9.27
C GLU A 538 -30.41 -27.57 -10.49
N ALA A 539 -30.09 -26.80 -11.53
CA ALA A 539 -30.78 -26.76 -12.82
C ALA A 539 -30.45 -27.94 -13.74
N GLY A 540 -29.54 -28.84 -13.34
CA GLY A 540 -29.14 -30.05 -14.07
C GLY A 540 -27.96 -29.86 -15.03
N PHE A 541 -27.30 -28.69 -15.04
CA PHE A 541 -26.10 -28.50 -15.84
C PHE A 541 -24.89 -29.17 -15.19
N VAL A 542 -24.05 -29.77 -16.04
CA VAL A 542 -22.76 -30.34 -15.66
C VAL A 542 -21.69 -29.56 -16.41
N PHE A 543 -20.58 -29.22 -15.75
CA PHE A 543 -19.46 -28.50 -16.36
C PHE A 543 -18.13 -28.93 -15.74
N ASP A 544 -17.09 -28.88 -16.57
CA ASP A 544 -15.72 -29.01 -16.12
C ASP A 544 -15.19 -27.66 -15.62
N TYR A 545 -14.19 -27.67 -14.74
CA TYR A 545 -13.61 -26.48 -14.14
C TYR A 545 -12.18 -26.26 -14.61
N ALA A 546 -11.81 -25.00 -14.79
CA ALA A 546 -10.44 -24.53 -14.99
C ALA A 546 -10.22 -23.23 -14.20
N ILE A 547 -8.97 -22.87 -13.94
CA ILE A 547 -8.58 -21.54 -13.43
C ILE A 547 -8.01 -20.68 -14.56
N ASN A 548 -7.90 -19.37 -14.37
CA ASN A 548 -7.31 -18.45 -15.35
C ASN A 548 -6.01 -18.99 -15.97
N SER A 549 -5.04 -19.43 -15.16
CA SER A 549 -3.73 -19.89 -15.63
C SER A 549 -3.78 -21.17 -16.46
N ASP A 550 -4.86 -21.96 -16.37
CA ASP A 550 -5.03 -23.13 -17.22
C ASP A 550 -5.26 -22.71 -18.68
N LEU A 551 -5.84 -21.53 -18.96
CA LEU A 551 -5.96 -21.02 -20.32
C LEU A 551 -4.62 -20.56 -20.92
N GLU A 552 -3.59 -20.41 -20.10
CA GLU A 552 -2.23 -20.15 -20.58
C GLU A 552 -1.41 -21.43 -20.67
N HIS A 553 -1.37 -22.23 -19.60
CA HIS A 553 -0.47 -23.38 -19.48
C HIS A 553 -1.09 -24.71 -19.91
N HIS A 554 -2.41 -24.77 -20.08
CA HIS A 554 -3.17 -25.97 -20.44
C HIS A 554 -4.26 -25.66 -21.47
N HIS A 555 -3.98 -24.69 -22.35
CA HIS A 555 -4.94 -24.17 -23.32
C HIS A 555 -5.50 -25.22 -24.30
N GLU A 556 -4.78 -26.34 -24.48
CA GLU A 556 -5.20 -27.47 -25.30
C GLU A 556 -6.52 -28.10 -24.83
N ILE A 557 -6.95 -27.86 -23.58
CA ILE A 557 -8.24 -28.36 -23.08
C ILE A 557 -9.43 -27.70 -23.79
N LEU A 558 -9.30 -26.44 -24.23
CA LEU A 558 -10.39 -25.64 -24.79
C LEU A 558 -11.08 -26.33 -25.98
N LYS A 559 -10.31 -27.02 -26.82
CA LYS A 559 -10.82 -27.73 -28.02
C LYS A 559 -11.88 -28.80 -27.72
N ASN A 560 -11.97 -29.26 -26.47
CA ASN A 560 -12.89 -30.33 -26.08
C ASN A 560 -14.27 -29.82 -25.65
N TYR A 561 -14.42 -28.50 -25.52
CA TYR A 561 -15.62 -27.83 -25.02
C TYR A 561 -16.35 -27.06 -26.14
N LYS A 562 -17.68 -26.98 -26.03
CA LYS A 562 -18.54 -26.17 -26.91
C LYS A 562 -18.82 -24.79 -26.33
N LEU A 563 -18.78 -24.67 -25.00
CA LEU A 563 -19.05 -23.42 -24.29
C LEU A 563 -18.02 -23.20 -23.18
N VAL A 564 -17.43 -22.01 -23.13
CA VAL A 564 -16.64 -21.51 -21.99
C VAL A 564 -17.45 -20.45 -21.25
N LEU A 565 -17.48 -20.53 -19.92
CA LEU A 565 -18.16 -19.60 -19.04
C LEU A 565 -17.15 -18.82 -18.20
N SER A 566 -17.36 -17.50 -18.10
CA SER A 566 -16.69 -16.61 -17.13
C SER A 566 -17.77 -15.88 -16.34
N VAL A 567 -17.65 -15.85 -15.01
CA VAL A 567 -18.72 -15.42 -14.10
C VAL A 567 -18.18 -14.45 -13.05
N GLY A 568 -18.91 -13.38 -12.79
CA GLY A 568 -18.59 -12.45 -11.70
C GLY A 568 -17.50 -11.46 -12.09
N HIS A 569 -16.33 -11.54 -11.46
CA HIS A 569 -15.27 -10.54 -11.55
C HIS A 569 -13.96 -11.12 -12.09
N ASP A 570 -13.84 -11.16 -13.42
CA ASP A 570 -12.72 -11.79 -14.14
C ASP A 570 -11.78 -10.73 -14.75
N GLU A 571 -11.20 -9.91 -13.89
CA GLU A 571 -10.55 -8.63 -14.23
C GLU A 571 -9.14 -8.78 -14.83
N TYR A 572 -8.35 -9.79 -14.43
CA TYR A 572 -6.90 -9.86 -14.72
C TYR A 572 -6.53 -11.00 -15.69
N TRP A 573 -6.10 -10.64 -16.90
CA TRP A 573 -5.84 -11.59 -17.99
C TRP A 573 -4.44 -11.44 -18.57
N SER A 574 -3.76 -12.56 -18.80
CA SER A 574 -2.49 -12.57 -19.53
C SER A 574 -2.71 -12.60 -21.05
N THR A 575 -1.71 -12.16 -21.81
CA THR A 575 -1.75 -12.22 -23.27
C THR A 575 -2.00 -13.64 -23.79
N PRO A 576 -1.30 -14.69 -23.31
CA PRO A 576 -1.57 -16.06 -23.78
C PRO A 576 -2.99 -16.55 -23.47
N MET A 577 -3.54 -16.25 -22.28
CA MET A 577 -4.93 -16.63 -21.95
C MET A 577 -5.91 -16.03 -22.96
N ARG A 578 -5.75 -14.74 -23.25
CA ARG A 578 -6.61 -14.01 -24.17
C ARG A 578 -6.45 -14.54 -25.60
N ASP A 579 -5.22 -14.75 -26.06
CA ASP A 579 -4.92 -15.30 -27.39
C ASP A 579 -5.58 -16.66 -27.59
N ASN A 580 -5.49 -17.54 -26.58
CA ASN A 580 -6.07 -18.88 -26.64
C ASN A 580 -7.60 -18.87 -26.66
N LEU A 581 -8.24 -17.97 -25.92
CA LEU A 581 -9.70 -17.85 -25.93
C LEU A 581 -10.21 -17.22 -27.23
N GLU A 582 -9.54 -16.18 -27.75
CA GLU A 582 -9.87 -15.58 -29.05
C GLU A 582 -9.72 -16.61 -30.18
N LYS A 583 -8.65 -17.42 -30.13
CA LYS A 583 -8.46 -18.52 -31.07
C LYS A 583 -9.59 -19.55 -30.96
N TYR A 584 -9.94 -19.97 -29.74
CA TYR A 584 -11.05 -20.89 -29.50
C TYR A 584 -12.37 -20.39 -30.10
N ILE A 585 -12.68 -19.10 -29.95
CA ILE A 585 -13.85 -18.47 -30.58
C ILE A 585 -13.75 -18.56 -32.10
N SER A 586 -12.61 -18.17 -32.67
CA SER A 586 -12.39 -18.22 -34.12
C SER A 586 -12.43 -19.62 -34.72
N ASP A 587 -12.20 -20.67 -33.91
CA ASP A 587 -12.31 -22.08 -34.30
C ASP A 587 -13.75 -22.61 -34.14
N GLY A 588 -14.72 -21.78 -33.74
CA GLY A 588 -16.13 -22.15 -33.60
C GLY A 588 -16.61 -22.39 -32.16
N GLY A 589 -15.76 -22.15 -31.17
CA GLY A 589 -16.10 -22.27 -29.75
C GLY A 589 -16.99 -21.13 -29.24
N ASN A 590 -17.95 -21.42 -28.36
CA ASN A 590 -18.84 -20.40 -27.80
C ASN A 590 -18.34 -19.90 -26.44
N VAL A 591 -18.57 -18.62 -26.12
CA VAL A 591 -18.22 -18.03 -24.83
C VAL A 591 -19.40 -17.22 -24.28
N ALA A 592 -19.70 -17.39 -22.99
CA ALA A 592 -20.64 -16.55 -22.27
C ALA A 592 -19.97 -15.89 -21.06
N PHE A 593 -19.92 -14.57 -21.08
CA PHE A 593 -19.45 -13.72 -19.99
C PHE A 593 -20.66 -13.30 -19.14
N PHE A 594 -20.88 -14.01 -18.04
CA PHE A 594 -21.77 -13.60 -16.95
C PHE A 594 -21.01 -12.73 -15.93
N SER A 595 -20.26 -11.77 -16.45
CA SER A 595 -19.25 -10.99 -15.73
C SER A 595 -19.29 -9.51 -16.15
N GLY A 596 -18.68 -8.67 -15.33
CA GLY A 596 -18.36 -7.26 -15.60
C GLY A 596 -16.93 -6.96 -15.16
N ASN A 597 -16.39 -5.83 -15.61
CA ASN A 597 -14.97 -5.51 -15.54
C ASN A 597 -14.09 -6.64 -16.11
N THR A 598 -14.60 -7.35 -17.13
CA THR A 598 -13.96 -8.56 -17.65
C THR A 598 -12.75 -8.19 -18.49
N CYS A 599 -11.61 -8.85 -18.25
CA CYS A 599 -10.39 -8.67 -19.03
C CYS A 599 -9.88 -7.22 -19.00
N CYS A 600 -10.09 -6.48 -17.92
CA CYS A 600 -9.72 -5.06 -17.83
C CYS A 600 -8.20 -4.82 -17.79
N TRP A 601 -7.47 -5.59 -16.97
CA TRP A 601 -6.02 -5.45 -16.83
C TRP A 601 -5.25 -6.55 -17.54
N GLN A 602 -4.25 -6.15 -18.34
CA GLN A 602 -3.22 -7.05 -18.83
C GLN A 602 -2.23 -7.37 -17.71
N VAL A 603 -2.01 -8.66 -17.46
CA VAL A 603 -0.96 -9.16 -16.54
C VAL A 603 0.06 -10.00 -17.29
N ARG A 604 1.21 -10.20 -16.64
CA ARG A 604 2.20 -11.19 -17.07
C ARG A 604 2.38 -12.25 -16.01
N SER A 605 2.37 -13.51 -16.43
CA SER A 605 2.75 -14.66 -15.61
C SER A 605 4.27 -14.68 -15.44
N GLU A 606 4.75 -14.88 -14.22
CA GLU A 606 6.16 -15.09 -13.89
C GLU A 606 6.32 -16.39 -13.10
N ASP A 607 7.57 -16.87 -13.01
CA ASP A 607 7.95 -18.07 -12.26
C ASP A 607 7.11 -19.30 -12.62
N SER A 608 6.78 -19.45 -13.92
CA SER A 608 5.92 -20.53 -14.44
C SER A 608 4.52 -20.55 -13.79
N GLY A 609 3.87 -19.40 -13.66
CA GLY A 609 2.52 -19.29 -13.12
C GLY A 609 2.45 -19.09 -11.60
N LYS A 610 3.58 -18.96 -10.92
CA LYS A 610 3.61 -18.75 -9.46
C LYS A 610 3.42 -17.29 -9.03
N ALA A 611 3.55 -16.35 -9.96
CA ALA A 611 3.32 -14.93 -9.67
C ALA A 611 2.71 -14.20 -10.88
N LEU A 612 2.01 -13.10 -10.58
CA LEU A 612 1.52 -12.15 -11.57
C LEU A 612 2.25 -10.82 -11.40
N VAL A 613 2.57 -10.18 -12.52
CA VAL A 613 3.08 -8.81 -12.60
C VAL A 613 2.05 -7.92 -13.26
N CYS A 614 1.80 -6.76 -12.65
CA CYS A 614 0.93 -5.71 -13.18
C CYS A 614 1.37 -4.34 -12.67
N TYR A 615 1.67 -3.44 -13.61
CA TYR A 615 2.06 -2.06 -13.30
C TYR A 615 0.85 -1.11 -13.31
N LYS A 616 -0.29 -1.52 -13.87
CA LYS A 616 -1.54 -0.76 -13.94
C LYS A 616 -1.31 0.67 -14.47
N GLN A 617 -1.68 1.70 -13.72
CA GLN A 617 -1.47 3.11 -14.03
C GLN A 617 -0.01 3.55 -13.94
N ALA A 618 0.85 2.81 -13.24
CA ALA A 618 2.30 3.04 -13.18
C ALA A 618 3.03 2.36 -14.36
N PHE A 619 2.40 2.26 -15.54
CA PHE A 619 2.91 1.53 -16.70
C PHE A 619 4.27 2.04 -17.21
N ARG A 620 4.63 3.30 -16.91
CA ARG A 620 5.96 3.86 -17.23
C ARG A 620 7.08 3.26 -16.39
N ASP A 621 6.76 2.70 -15.23
CA ASP A 621 7.69 1.96 -14.39
C ASP A 621 7.85 0.50 -14.85
N ASP A 622 7.01 0.04 -15.79
CA ASP A 622 7.08 -1.31 -16.34
C ASP A 622 8.40 -1.48 -17.11
N PRO A 623 9.25 -2.48 -16.79
CA PRO A 623 10.50 -2.72 -17.49
C PRO A 623 10.35 -2.88 -19.00
N LEU A 624 9.16 -3.29 -19.46
CA LEU A 624 8.86 -3.44 -20.89
C LEU A 624 8.47 -2.12 -21.58
N PHE A 625 8.24 -1.03 -20.85
CA PHE A 625 7.84 0.26 -21.43
C PHE A 625 8.92 0.88 -22.34
N GLU A 626 10.16 0.94 -21.87
CA GLU A 626 11.27 1.53 -22.64
C GLU A 626 11.97 0.53 -23.59
N LYS A 627 12.01 -0.75 -23.21
CA LYS A 627 12.92 -1.74 -23.81
C LYS A 627 12.24 -3.03 -24.25
N GLY A 628 10.94 -3.20 -24.02
CA GLY A 628 10.19 -4.41 -24.32
C GLY A 628 9.23 -4.26 -25.48
N ASP A 629 8.45 -5.31 -25.75
CA ASP A 629 7.30 -5.23 -26.64
C ASP A 629 6.20 -4.39 -25.96
N PRO A 630 5.81 -3.23 -26.54
CA PRO A 630 4.75 -2.40 -25.98
C PRO A 630 3.43 -3.15 -25.79
N LYS A 631 3.16 -4.20 -26.58
CA LYS A 631 1.95 -5.03 -26.45
C LYS A 631 1.90 -5.83 -25.16
N LEU A 632 3.03 -6.02 -24.48
CA LEU A 632 3.13 -6.78 -23.23
C LEU A 632 3.19 -5.87 -22.00
N ILE A 633 3.10 -4.55 -22.15
CA ILE A 633 3.01 -3.62 -21.01
C ILE A 633 1.78 -3.98 -20.16
N SER A 634 1.98 -4.18 -18.86
CA SER A 634 0.92 -4.63 -17.96
C SER A 634 0.09 -3.46 -17.43
N SER A 635 -0.84 -3.02 -18.25
CA SER A 635 -1.79 -1.92 -17.98
C SER A 635 -3.18 -2.30 -18.52
N LEU A 636 -4.10 -1.34 -18.61
CA LEU A 636 -5.44 -1.58 -19.17
C LEU A 636 -5.33 -2.15 -20.58
N TRP A 637 -6.14 -3.14 -20.93
CA TRP A 637 -6.22 -3.65 -22.30
C TRP A 637 -6.65 -2.57 -23.30
N SER A 638 -7.54 -1.67 -22.88
CA SER A 638 -7.94 -0.47 -23.62
C SER A 638 -6.89 0.65 -23.67
N HIS A 639 -5.74 0.50 -23.00
CA HIS A 639 -4.69 1.52 -23.05
C HIS A 639 -4.24 1.77 -24.49
N HIS A 640 -4.09 3.03 -24.90
CA HIS A 640 -3.72 3.42 -26.28
C HIS A 640 -2.42 2.78 -26.80
N LEU A 641 -1.54 2.36 -25.89
CA LEU A 641 -0.30 1.65 -26.22
C LEU A 641 -0.54 0.19 -26.63
N LEU A 642 -1.53 -0.48 -26.04
CA LEU A 642 -1.82 -1.89 -26.30
C LEU A 642 -2.67 -2.09 -27.56
N LYS A 643 -3.54 -1.13 -27.89
CA LYS A 643 -4.43 -1.16 -29.07
C LYS A 643 -5.25 -2.46 -29.18
N ARG A 644 -5.62 -3.04 -28.04
CA ARG A 644 -6.36 -4.30 -27.97
C ARG A 644 -7.40 -4.22 -26.84
N PRO A 645 -8.42 -3.34 -26.97
CA PRO A 645 -9.43 -3.15 -25.94
C PRO A 645 -10.24 -4.42 -25.70
N GLU A 646 -10.76 -4.56 -24.49
CA GLU A 646 -11.61 -5.65 -24.01
C GLU A 646 -12.78 -5.91 -24.97
N ASN A 647 -13.32 -4.83 -25.56
CA ASN A 647 -14.40 -4.85 -26.52
C ASN A 647 -14.15 -5.80 -27.70
N THR A 648 -12.89 -6.00 -28.15
CA THR A 648 -12.62 -6.92 -29.26
C THR A 648 -12.82 -8.39 -28.88
N LEU A 649 -12.80 -8.73 -27.59
CA LEU A 649 -13.04 -10.07 -27.07
C LEU A 649 -14.49 -10.23 -26.62
N THR A 650 -14.99 -9.36 -25.74
CA THR A 650 -16.30 -9.58 -25.08
C THR A 650 -17.45 -8.85 -25.80
N GLY A 651 -17.11 -7.91 -26.70
CA GLY A 651 -18.04 -6.95 -27.31
C GLY A 651 -18.24 -5.67 -26.48
N VAL A 652 -17.81 -5.67 -25.21
CA VAL A 652 -17.98 -4.58 -24.25
C VAL A 652 -16.71 -4.39 -23.41
N GLY A 653 -16.62 -3.33 -22.63
CA GLY A 653 -15.49 -3.08 -21.73
C GLY A 653 -15.83 -2.11 -20.63
N PHE A 654 -15.08 -2.20 -19.53
CA PHE A 654 -15.32 -1.42 -18.32
C PHE A 654 -15.30 0.10 -18.56
N LEU A 655 -14.40 0.55 -19.45
CA LEU A 655 -14.26 1.95 -19.84
C LEU A 655 -15.57 2.58 -20.35
N TRP A 656 -16.45 1.77 -20.93
CA TRP A 656 -17.74 2.20 -21.50
C TRP A 656 -18.95 1.87 -20.64
N GLY A 657 -18.75 1.20 -19.50
CA GLY A 657 -19.77 0.92 -18.49
C GLY A 657 -19.55 1.77 -17.24
N GLY A 658 -18.70 1.29 -16.33
CA GLY A 658 -18.37 1.93 -15.06
C GLY A 658 -19.06 1.27 -13.87
N TYR A 659 -19.51 2.06 -12.89
CA TYR A 659 -20.13 1.57 -11.66
C TYR A 659 -21.64 1.78 -11.65
N HIS A 660 -22.34 0.87 -10.97
CA HIS A 660 -23.74 1.02 -10.58
C HIS A 660 -23.91 0.48 -9.15
N ARG A 661 -24.56 1.26 -8.27
CA ARG A 661 -24.68 0.98 -6.83
C ARG A 661 -23.35 0.70 -6.11
N SER A 662 -22.28 1.31 -6.62
CA SER A 662 -20.92 1.18 -6.09
C SER A 662 -20.13 2.47 -6.27
N HIS A 663 -19.10 2.69 -5.46
CA HIS A 663 -18.24 3.88 -5.49
C HIS A 663 -19.02 5.21 -5.56
N GLY A 664 -20.17 5.30 -4.87
CA GLY A 664 -21.02 6.50 -4.89
C GLY A 664 -21.74 6.77 -6.23
N GLN A 665 -21.71 5.83 -7.18
CA GLN A 665 -22.33 5.95 -8.49
C GLN A 665 -23.68 5.21 -8.51
N PHE A 666 -24.74 5.91 -8.87
CA PHE A 666 -26.10 5.38 -8.94
C PHE A 666 -26.51 4.55 -7.70
N MET A 667 -26.22 5.05 -6.50
CA MET A 667 -26.52 4.33 -5.24
C MET A 667 -28.02 4.06 -5.05
N ASP A 668 -28.87 4.95 -5.56
CA ASP A 668 -30.34 4.81 -5.57
C ASP A 668 -30.88 4.23 -6.89
N GLY A 669 -29.99 3.73 -7.75
CA GLY A 669 -30.34 3.15 -9.05
C GLY A 669 -31.14 1.84 -8.91
N SER A 670 -31.98 1.56 -9.91
CA SER A 670 -32.83 0.37 -9.94
C SER A 670 -32.06 -0.95 -10.03
N ALA A 671 -30.79 -0.89 -10.47
CA ALA A 671 -29.97 -2.05 -10.78
C ALA A 671 -30.65 -3.08 -11.70
N ALA A 672 -31.46 -2.59 -12.64
CA ALA A 672 -32.24 -3.39 -13.58
C ALA A 672 -31.81 -3.10 -15.03
N PHE A 673 -31.81 -4.13 -15.87
CA PHE A 673 -31.65 -3.97 -17.31
C PHE A 673 -32.97 -3.58 -17.98
N THR A 674 -32.90 -2.72 -18.99
CA THR A 674 -34.01 -2.38 -19.91
C THR A 674 -33.82 -3.11 -21.23
N VAL A 675 -34.83 -3.87 -21.67
CA VAL A 675 -34.79 -4.72 -22.87
C VAL A 675 -35.05 -3.92 -24.14
N HIS A 676 -34.21 -4.10 -25.16
CA HIS A 676 -34.31 -3.39 -26.45
C HIS A 676 -34.77 -4.28 -27.60
N ARG A 677 -34.33 -5.54 -27.62
CA ARG A 677 -34.55 -6.50 -28.72
C ARG A 677 -35.17 -7.81 -28.20
N PRO A 678 -36.43 -7.79 -27.73
CA PRO A 678 -37.09 -8.93 -27.06
C PRO A 678 -37.28 -10.16 -27.96
N GLU A 679 -37.22 -10.00 -29.28
CA GLU A 679 -37.28 -11.07 -30.26
C GLU A 679 -36.03 -11.96 -30.28
N HIS A 680 -34.94 -11.50 -29.67
CA HIS A 680 -33.71 -12.28 -29.58
C HIS A 680 -33.93 -13.53 -28.71
N TRP A 681 -33.35 -14.66 -29.14
CA TRP A 681 -33.65 -15.98 -28.56
C TRP A 681 -33.30 -16.10 -27.07
N ILE A 682 -32.42 -15.25 -26.52
CA ILE A 682 -32.10 -15.25 -25.08
C ILE A 682 -33.32 -14.89 -24.22
N PHE A 683 -34.29 -14.15 -24.78
CA PHE A 683 -35.51 -13.74 -24.09
C PHE A 683 -36.69 -14.69 -24.33
N GLN A 684 -36.47 -15.84 -24.98
CA GLN A 684 -37.52 -16.84 -25.13
C GLN A 684 -38.04 -17.27 -23.75
N ASN A 685 -39.37 -17.38 -23.63
CA ASN A 685 -40.07 -17.76 -22.40
C ASN A 685 -39.95 -16.77 -21.22
N THR A 686 -39.54 -15.51 -21.44
CA THR A 686 -39.51 -14.48 -20.37
C THR A 686 -40.73 -13.55 -20.36
N ASN A 687 -41.57 -13.59 -21.42
CA ASN A 687 -42.66 -12.63 -21.69
C ASN A 687 -42.21 -11.15 -21.82
N MET A 688 -40.91 -10.90 -21.96
CA MET A 688 -40.38 -9.54 -22.09
C MET A 688 -40.81 -8.89 -23.41
N LYS A 689 -41.09 -7.60 -23.32
CA LYS A 689 -41.33 -6.71 -24.46
C LYS A 689 -40.23 -5.66 -24.50
N LYS A 690 -40.18 -4.90 -25.59
CA LYS A 690 -39.34 -3.69 -25.64
C LYS A 690 -39.67 -2.80 -24.43
N ASP A 691 -38.63 -2.24 -23.83
CA ASP A 691 -38.64 -1.38 -22.63
C ASP A 691 -39.04 -2.09 -21.33
N SER A 692 -39.18 -3.42 -21.33
CA SER A 692 -39.33 -4.19 -20.08
C SER A 692 -38.07 -4.08 -19.23
N THR A 693 -38.23 -3.93 -17.92
CA THR A 693 -37.12 -3.93 -16.96
C THR A 693 -37.06 -5.24 -16.17
N PHE A 694 -35.87 -5.77 -15.86
CA PHE A 694 -35.74 -6.98 -15.04
C PHE A 694 -34.51 -6.99 -14.13
N GLY A 695 -34.56 -7.84 -13.10
CA GLY A 695 -33.45 -8.11 -12.18
C GLY A 695 -33.18 -7.06 -11.10
N GLY A 696 -33.88 -5.92 -11.11
CA GLY A 696 -33.66 -4.85 -10.14
C GLY A 696 -33.92 -5.23 -8.68
N LYS A 697 -34.87 -6.14 -8.43
CA LYS A 697 -35.18 -6.67 -7.09
C LYS A 697 -33.94 -7.29 -6.43
N ASP A 698 -33.15 -8.02 -7.21
CA ASP A 698 -31.97 -8.76 -6.76
C ASP A 698 -30.68 -8.03 -7.15
N THR A 699 -30.78 -6.77 -7.61
CA THR A 699 -29.65 -5.89 -7.93
C THR A 699 -28.63 -6.52 -8.88
N ILE A 700 -29.08 -7.02 -10.03
CA ILE A 700 -28.20 -7.73 -10.98
C ILE A 700 -27.24 -6.81 -11.75
N VAL A 701 -27.46 -5.50 -11.75
CA VAL A 701 -26.58 -4.49 -12.36
C VAL A 701 -25.74 -3.80 -11.29
N GLY A 702 -24.44 -3.97 -11.38
CA GLY A 702 -23.43 -3.60 -10.38
C GLY A 702 -22.53 -4.80 -10.14
N TYR A 703 -21.62 -4.83 -9.17
CA TYR A 703 -20.79 -3.78 -8.60
C TYR A 703 -20.02 -2.99 -9.69
N GLU A 704 -19.56 -3.69 -10.75
CA GLU A 704 -18.91 -3.10 -11.93
C GLU A 704 -19.60 -3.56 -13.22
N CYS A 705 -19.59 -2.69 -14.23
CA CYS A 705 -20.36 -2.85 -15.45
C CYS A 705 -19.49 -2.61 -16.70
N ASP A 706 -19.76 -3.39 -17.75
CA ASP A 706 -19.10 -3.26 -19.05
C ASP A 706 -20.09 -2.78 -20.11
N GLY A 707 -19.64 -1.87 -20.96
CA GLY A 707 -20.43 -1.26 -22.02
C GLY A 707 -19.72 -1.16 -23.35
N CYS A 708 -20.35 -0.51 -24.31
CA CYS A 708 -19.70 -0.07 -25.55
C CYS A 708 -20.12 1.36 -25.86
N GLU A 709 -19.35 2.03 -26.72
CA GLU A 709 -19.78 3.28 -27.31
C GLU A 709 -21.03 3.04 -28.16
N LEU A 710 -22.11 3.75 -27.82
CA LEU A 710 -23.40 3.56 -28.47
C LEU A 710 -24.03 4.88 -28.91
N ILE A 711 -24.87 4.77 -29.92
CA ILE A 711 -25.75 5.82 -30.42
C ILE A 711 -27.18 5.30 -30.47
N TRP A 712 -28.14 6.18 -30.20
CA TRP A 712 -29.56 5.85 -30.27
C TRP A 712 -30.11 6.19 -31.66
N LYS A 713 -30.76 5.22 -32.30
CA LYS A 713 -31.49 5.42 -33.56
C LYS A 713 -32.88 4.84 -33.40
N GLU A 714 -33.92 5.64 -33.68
CA GLU A 714 -35.32 5.19 -33.61
C GLU A 714 -35.68 4.50 -32.28
N GLY A 715 -35.11 4.99 -31.17
CA GLY A 715 -35.35 4.44 -29.83
C GLY A 715 -34.74 3.06 -29.60
N LEU A 716 -33.69 2.69 -30.34
CA LEU A 716 -32.86 1.49 -30.09
C LEU A 716 -31.38 1.87 -30.02
N PRO A 717 -30.58 1.20 -29.16
CA PRO A 717 -29.15 1.45 -29.08
C PRO A 717 -28.41 0.64 -30.15
N PHE A 718 -27.38 1.26 -30.74
CA PHE A 718 -26.46 0.64 -31.69
C PHE A 718 -25.01 0.99 -31.33
N PRO A 719 -24.07 0.04 -31.39
CA PRO A 719 -22.65 0.33 -31.19
C PRO A 719 -22.12 1.25 -32.30
N THR A 720 -21.15 2.12 -31.98
CA THR A 720 -20.43 2.94 -32.98
C THR A 720 -19.27 2.18 -33.62
N PHE A 721 -18.82 1.10 -32.97
CA PHE A 721 -17.66 0.28 -33.33
C PHE A 721 -16.30 0.99 -33.22
N SER A 722 -16.25 2.25 -32.77
CA SER A 722 -15.01 3.03 -32.72
C SER A 722 -14.10 2.64 -31.54
N ASP A 723 -14.66 1.94 -30.57
CA ASP A 723 -14.02 1.40 -29.36
C ASP A 723 -13.50 -0.04 -29.51
N GLY A 724 -13.63 -0.63 -30.70
CA GLY A 724 -13.23 -2.01 -30.97
C GLY A 724 -14.36 -3.03 -30.81
N THR A 725 -15.58 -2.62 -30.45
CA THR A 725 -16.74 -3.53 -30.45
C THR A 725 -16.95 -4.13 -31.86
N PRO A 726 -17.16 -5.46 -31.99
CA PRO A 726 -17.28 -6.12 -33.30
C PRO A 726 -18.41 -5.55 -34.17
N LYS A 727 -18.18 -5.47 -35.49
CA LYS A 727 -19.12 -4.87 -36.45
C LYS A 727 -20.50 -5.54 -36.52
N ASN A 728 -20.60 -6.78 -36.07
CA ASN A 728 -21.83 -7.57 -35.99
C ASN A 728 -22.37 -7.70 -34.56
N PHE A 729 -21.90 -6.88 -33.62
CA PHE A 729 -22.41 -6.86 -32.25
C PHE A 729 -23.83 -6.29 -32.17
N SER A 730 -24.71 -6.97 -31.44
CA SER A 730 -26.09 -6.56 -31.20
C SER A 730 -26.31 -6.27 -29.70
N ILE A 731 -26.80 -5.08 -29.39
CA ILE A 731 -27.15 -4.66 -28.03
C ILE A 731 -28.55 -5.18 -27.70
N LEU A 732 -28.71 -5.99 -26.66
CA LEU A 732 -29.98 -6.64 -26.33
C LEU A 732 -30.71 -5.95 -25.17
N ALA A 733 -29.96 -5.47 -24.18
CA ALA A 733 -30.46 -4.70 -23.05
C ALA A 733 -29.40 -3.75 -22.51
N THR A 734 -29.80 -2.66 -21.86
CA THR A 734 -28.87 -1.71 -21.22
C THR A 734 -29.33 -1.28 -19.84
N ALA A 735 -28.39 -0.88 -18.99
CA ALA A 735 -28.66 -0.17 -17.74
C ALA A 735 -27.62 0.95 -17.54
N PRO A 736 -28.00 2.11 -16.99
CA PRO A 736 -27.07 3.23 -16.82
C PRO A 736 -25.93 2.87 -15.87
N ALA A 737 -24.70 3.21 -16.22
CA ALA A 737 -23.53 3.07 -15.36
C ALA A 737 -22.65 4.31 -15.49
N ARG A 738 -21.81 4.61 -14.49
CA ARG A 738 -20.96 5.80 -14.51
C ARG A 738 -19.64 5.55 -13.84
N TRP A 739 -18.58 6.08 -14.42
CA TRP A 739 -17.25 6.04 -13.82
C TRP A 739 -17.17 6.91 -12.57
N HIS A 740 -16.40 6.44 -11.59
CA HIS A 740 -15.99 7.31 -10.49
C HIS A 740 -14.96 8.32 -11.01
N PRO A 741 -15.04 9.61 -10.63
CA PRO A 741 -14.08 10.62 -11.09
C PRO A 741 -12.61 10.30 -10.76
N ASP A 742 -12.35 9.63 -9.63
CA ASP A 742 -10.98 9.29 -9.21
C ASP A 742 -10.38 8.12 -10.01
N ASP A 743 -11.21 7.21 -10.53
CA ASP A 743 -10.71 6.07 -11.32
C ASP A 743 -10.27 6.51 -12.72
N CYS A 744 -10.69 7.70 -13.18
CA CYS A 744 -10.25 8.28 -14.44
C CYS A 744 -8.73 8.56 -14.47
N GLU A 745 -8.02 8.51 -13.34
CA GLU A 745 -6.55 8.53 -13.29
C GLU A 745 -5.90 7.24 -13.82
N TRP A 746 -6.66 6.15 -14.01
CA TRP A 746 -6.13 4.87 -14.53
C TRP A 746 -5.75 4.93 -16.00
N TYR A 747 -6.34 5.86 -16.75
CA TYR A 747 -6.07 6.03 -18.17
C TYR A 747 -5.90 7.51 -18.52
N GLU A 748 -4.67 7.89 -18.84
CA GLU A 748 -4.25 9.29 -19.07
C GLU A 748 -5.01 10.03 -20.18
N ARG A 749 -5.83 9.33 -20.99
CA ARG A 749 -6.64 9.89 -22.08
C ARG A 749 -8.15 9.72 -21.89
N TRP A 750 -8.62 9.35 -20.70
CA TRP A 750 -10.05 9.10 -20.46
C TRP A 750 -10.80 10.32 -19.94
N GLU A 751 -12.08 10.40 -20.32
CA GLU A 751 -12.99 11.45 -19.87
C GLU A 751 -13.42 11.25 -18.41
N LYS A 752 -13.36 12.32 -17.60
CA LYS A 752 -13.70 12.26 -16.18
C LYS A 752 -15.21 12.09 -15.97
N GLY A 753 -15.60 11.09 -15.16
CA GLY A 753 -16.99 10.88 -14.76
C GLY A 753 -17.95 10.50 -15.89
N ARG A 754 -17.42 9.89 -16.96
CA ARG A 754 -18.18 9.46 -18.13
C ARG A 754 -19.37 8.60 -17.72
N THR A 755 -20.56 8.95 -18.23
CA THR A 755 -21.75 8.10 -18.12
C THR A 755 -21.76 7.11 -19.28
N GLY A 756 -21.82 5.83 -18.94
CA GLY A 756 -21.86 4.69 -19.85
C GLY A 756 -23.10 3.84 -19.58
N ASN A 757 -23.04 2.58 -20.03
CA ASN A 757 -24.09 1.61 -19.76
C ASN A 757 -23.49 0.23 -19.49
N ALA A 758 -24.06 -0.50 -18.53
CA ALA A 758 -23.99 -1.96 -18.57
C ALA A 758 -24.75 -2.45 -19.81
N VAL A 759 -24.15 -3.34 -20.60
CA VAL A 759 -24.71 -3.81 -21.86
C VAL A 759 -24.79 -5.34 -21.88
N ILE A 760 -26.01 -5.87 -22.10
CA ILE A 760 -26.18 -7.25 -22.56
C ILE A 760 -26.08 -7.24 -24.08
N GLY A 761 -25.24 -8.09 -24.66
CA GLY A 761 -25.11 -8.16 -26.11
C GLY A 761 -24.44 -9.42 -26.62
N THR A 762 -24.39 -9.55 -27.94
CA THR A 762 -23.82 -10.74 -28.60
C THR A 762 -23.22 -10.41 -29.97
N TYR A 763 -22.19 -11.15 -30.35
CA TYR A 763 -21.64 -11.19 -31.70
C TYR A 763 -21.19 -12.61 -32.06
N SER A 764 -20.80 -12.82 -33.32
CA SER A 764 -20.24 -14.11 -33.77
C SER A 764 -18.94 -13.92 -34.56
N ASN A 765 -17.98 -14.81 -34.35
CA ASN A 765 -16.73 -14.94 -35.10
C ASN A 765 -16.41 -16.42 -35.27
N ASN A 766 -17.16 -17.11 -36.13
CA ASN A 766 -17.35 -18.58 -36.18
C ASN A 766 -18.03 -19.15 -34.93
N GLY A 767 -17.50 -18.87 -33.73
CA GLY A 767 -18.18 -19.09 -32.45
C GLY A 767 -19.10 -17.93 -32.07
N THR A 768 -20.00 -18.15 -31.11
CA THR A 768 -20.88 -17.11 -30.55
C THR A 768 -20.34 -16.60 -29.22
N VAL A 769 -20.30 -15.28 -29.06
CA VAL A 769 -19.98 -14.62 -27.79
C VAL A 769 -21.21 -13.89 -27.26
N ILE A 770 -21.52 -14.10 -25.99
CA ILE A 770 -22.56 -13.38 -25.24
C ILE A 770 -21.94 -12.74 -24.02
N THR A 771 -22.33 -11.51 -23.72
CA THR A 771 -21.96 -10.79 -22.50
C THR A 771 -23.20 -10.25 -21.81
N VAL A 772 -23.20 -10.24 -20.49
CA VAL A 772 -24.21 -9.54 -19.67
C VAL A 772 -23.73 -8.20 -19.15
N GLY A 773 -22.42 -7.93 -19.18
CA GLY A 773 -21.82 -6.64 -18.85
C GLY A 773 -22.00 -6.20 -17.40
N THR A 774 -22.02 -7.12 -16.44
CA THR A 774 -22.21 -6.83 -15.01
C THR A 774 -21.64 -7.95 -14.13
N THR A 775 -20.97 -7.61 -13.03
CA THR A 775 -20.44 -8.61 -12.08
C THR A 775 -21.57 -9.34 -11.34
N ASP A 776 -22.64 -8.63 -11.03
CA ASP A 776 -23.67 -9.08 -10.09
C ASP A 776 -24.79 -9.90 -10.71
N TRP A 777 -24.62 -10.37 -11.96
CA TRP A 777 -25.59 -11.24 -12.62
C TRP A 777 -26.01 -12.44 -11.75
N ALA A 778 -25.04 -13.01 -11.03
CA ALA A 778 -25.25 -14.15 -10.12
C ALA A 778 -26.20 -13.85 -8.95
N HIS A 779 -26.41 -12.58 -8.57
CA HIS A 779 -27.37 -12.22 -7.52
C HIS A 779 -28.80 -12.57 -7.93
N GLY A 780 -29.16 -12.41 -9.20
CA GLY A 780 -30.48 -12.80 -9.70
C GLY A 780 -30.70 -14.32 -9.65
N LEU A 781 -29.64 -15.10 -9.87
CA LEU A 781 -29.70 -16.57 -9.72
C LEU A 781 -29.85 -16.97 -8.25
N ALA A 782 -29.13 -16.31 -7.34
CA ALA A 782 -29.25 -16.51 -5.90
C ALA A 782 -30.66 -16.15 -5.39
N GLY A 783 -31.20 -15.03 -5.86
CA GLY A 783 -32.54 -14.51 -5.56
C GLY A 783 -33.68 -15.25 -6.27
N LYS A 784 -33.35 -16.19 -7.17
CA LYS A 784 -34.28 -16.95 -8.01
C LYS A 784 -35.16 -16.05 -8.87
N ASP A 785 -34.60 -14.96 -9.42
CA ASP A 785 -35.27 -14.08 -10.37
C ASP A 785 -35.66 -14.88 -11.64
N PRO A 786 -36.96 -15.01 -11.97
CA PRO A 786 -37.42 -15.84 -13.07
C PRO A 786 -36.81 -15.45 -14.42
N SER A 787 -36.60 -14.15 -14.64
CA SER A 787 -36.04 -13.61 -15.87
C SER A 787 -34.57 -13.97 -16.02
N THR A 788 -33.76 -13.69 -14.98
CA THR A 788 -32.33 -13.97 -14.95
C THR A 788 -32.07 -15.47 -15.12
N MET A 789 -32.82 -16.33 -14.42
CA MET A 789 -32.71 -17.78 -14.57
C MET A 789 -33.06 -18.26 -15.98
N SER A 790 -34.15 -17.74 -16.57
CA SER A 790 -34.58 -18.14 -17.92
C SER A 790 -33.59 -17.71 -18.99
N ILE A 791 -33.09 -16.45 -18.92
CA ILE A 791 -32.08 -15.93 -19.84
C ILE A 791 -30.79 -16.75 -19.74
N THR A 792 -30.32 -17.01 -18.50
CA THR A 792 -29.10 -17.81 -18.27
C THR A 792 -29.25 -19.23 -18.83
N ARG A 793 -30.41 -19.87 -18.57
CA ARG A 793 -30.72 -21.20 -19.10
C ARG A 793 -30.71 -21.23 -20.63
N ASN A 794 -31.41 -20.28 -21.27
CA ASN A 794 -31.47 -20.16 -22.72
C ASN A 794 -30.06 -20.07 -23.32
N ILE A 795 -29.19 -19.22 -22.74
CA ILE A 795 -27.80 -19.03 -23.17
C ILE A 795 -27.03 -20.36 -23.11
N ILE A 796 -27.04 -21.03 -21.95
CA ILE A 796 -26.28 -22.27 -21.76
C ILE A 796 -26.79 -23.36 -22.71
N GLU A 797 -28.11 -23.61 -22.76
CA GLU A 797 -28.71 -24.68 -23.56
C GLU A 797 -28.52 -24.49 -25.07
N LYS A 798 -28.47 -23.25 -25.53
CA LYS A 798 -28.21 -22.92 -26.94
C LYS A 798 -26.73 -23.13 -27.29
N LEU A 799 -25.82 -22.62 -26.47
CA LEU A 799 -24.40 -22.56 -26.80
C LEU A 799 -23.62 -23.85 -26.47
N MET A 800 -24.18 -24.75 -25.65
CA MET A 800 -23.56 -26.04 -25.36
C MET A 800 -23.76 -27.11 -26.44
N LYS A 801 -24.68 -26.88 -27.39
CA LYS A 801 -24.95 -27.76 -28.54
C LYS A 801 -23.92 -27.51 -29.63
#